data_AF-A0A850Z385-F1
#
_entry.id   AF-A0A850Z385-F1
#
_cell.length_a   1.000
_cell.length_b   1.000
_cell.length_c   1.000
_cell.angle_alpha   90.00
_cell.angle_beta   90.00
_cell.angle_gamma   90.00
#
_symmetry.space_group_name_H-M   'P 1'
#
loop_
_entity.id
_entity.type
_entity.pdbx_description
1 polymer ?
#
loop_
_entity_poly.entity_id
_entity_poly.type
_entity_poly.pdbx_seq_one_letter_code
_entity_poly.pdbx_strand_id
1 'polypeptide(L)'
;PQVRLQSRDFGQHLSQVDDLLQIHALVEGDVAAQAERVRSVGAAAERFLGEGGGYRPCPPEQLRARVAALELRYRGLSALSAQRRLRLERSRRLWKFLWDAGEEEAWMREQERLLRCPELGRDLPGALRLLSQLEAIRGALGGRAGPLEQLLERGRELLAQGAPDGAAGSVEATPGPTGSAAGSMGSAKPSEPTAGSAAGSAEPPESENASLGRAAGCPGSTEGLSASAPGPSGRPDGSTEPPEGPPGPTPGSPDPAAAVSRRIRELDIPGIGGIPRISGIPTSGTVLLGLPVSPEFPAPARHSRYPGRSRYPGDSRRSRRFETLEPELAALAARVASVGRVTQELQGSGDRNRESARETWEQLRDRWERFRALAERKKVALTAALNIHNFRLECHETRGWMREKTAAIEATRALGRDLAGITALQGKLSGMGRDLDAIQGKLRELRAEGEKLQGEQPERAPEIREGLAGLEAEWDALRRCHRSREESLGQARRLQGFLRDLAALQAWLSRTRAAAGSEDVPASLAEAEGSLRQHDSLRTEISHYGADYRSARAAGREVTRGQTDPQSLSLLQRLEALDADWEELGRVWEKRQRLLAQAVAFHVFLRDAKQVEGALGKQEHTLAHTEMPGTVPGAEAAVRRLEEFLAALDTGAERVRALTDTGRKLLDEGGVHTEKVRETVESVESRHQKIRESAQELLGRLRDNWELQKFLQDGQELTLWLNEKLPVARDVSYEGARDLQGKWQKHQAFAAELAANRGWLEALEKVG
;
A
#
# COMPACT_ATOMS: atom_id res chain seq x y z
N PRO A 1 -100.96 -41.67 1.52
CA PRO A 1 -99.65 -42.04 0.93
C PRO A 1 -99.29 -41.23 -0.33
N GLN A 2 -100.12 -41.23 -1.39
CA GLN A 2 -99.80 -40.57 -2.67
C GLN A 2 -99.56 -39.04 -2.53
N VAL A 3 -100.38 -38.33 -1.74
CA VAL A 3 -100.21 -36.89 -1.48
C VAL A 3 -98.87 -36.58 -0.79
N ARG A 4 -98.42 -37.44 0.14
CA ARG A 4 -97.12 -37.28 0.80
C ARG A 4 -95.95 -37.53 -0.16
N LEU A 5 -96.07 -38.49 -1.08
CA LEU A 5 -95.01 -38.78 -2.07
C LEU A 5 -94.87 -37.69 -3.13
N GLN A 6 -95.93 -36.92 -3.39
CA GLN A 6 -95.94 -35.84 -4.38
C GLN A 6 -95.62 -34.45 -3.81
N SER A 7 -95.30 -34.31 -2.51
CA SER A 7 -94.94 -33.01 -1.94
C SER A 7 -93.74 -32.40 -2.68
N ARG A 8 -93.82 -31.09 -2.93
CA ARG A 8 -92.77 -30.25 -3.54
C ARG A 8 -91.80 -29.67 -2.52
N ASP A 9 -91.97 -30.00 -1.24
CA ASP A 9 -91.02 -29.63 -0.20
C ASP A 9 -89.80 -30.57 -0.23
N PHE A 10 -88.64 -29.99 -0.54
CA PHE A 10 -87.35 -30.67 -0.61
C PHE A 10 -86.34 -30.12 0.41
N GLY A 11 -86.80 -29.31 1.37
CA GLY A 11 -85.99 -28.66 2.40
C GLY A 11 -85.26 -27.39 1.93
N GLN A 12 -85.03 -26.48 2.88
CA GLN A 12 -84.46 -25.14 2.68
C GLN A 12 -83.03 -25.02 3.22
N HIS A 13 -82.46 -26.08 3.78
CA HIS A 13 -81.06 -26.19 4.22
C HIS A 13 -80.70 -27.65 4.47
N LEU A 14 -79.40 -27.97 4.54
CA LEU A 14 -78.90 -29.35 4.59
C LEU A 14 -79.57 -30.22 5.67
N SER A 15 -79.65 -29.72 6.91
CA SER A 15 -80.28 -30.46 8.01
C SER A 15 -81.76 -30.77 7.77
N GLN A 16 -82.54 -29.81 7.24
CA GLN A 16 -83.94 -30.04 6.91
C GLN A 16 -84.10 -31.07 5.78
N VAL A 17 -83.16 -31.12 4.83
CA VAL A 17 -83.19 -32.15 3.78
C VAL A 17 -82.88 -33.54 4.36
N ASP A 18 -81.89 -33.64 5.25
CA ASP A 18 -81.57 -34.89 5.93
C ASP A 18 -82.75 -35.38 6.79
N ASP A 19 -83.44 -34.48 7.49
CA ASP A 19 -84.68 -34.80 8.23
C ASP A 19 -85.78 -35.32 7.28
N LEU A 20 -85.99 -34.65 6.14
CA LEU A 20 -86.97 -35.07 5.13
C LEU A 20 -86.62 -36.42 4.49
N LEU A 21 -85.33 -36.71 4.30
CA LEU A 21 -84.84 -38.01 3.81
C LEU A 21 -85.07 -39.11 4.85
N GLN A 22 -84.85 -38.81 6.13
CA GLN A 22 -85.11 -39.76 7.21
C GLN A 22 -86.60 -40.06 7.34
N ILE A 23 -87.46 -39.03 7.27
CA ILE A 23 -88.92 -39.19 7.24
C ILE A 23 -89.35 -39.98 5.98
N HIS A 24 -88.75 -39.69 4.83
CA HIS A 24 -89.05 -40.41 3.58
C HIS A 24 -88.60 -41.88 3.63
N ALA A 25 -87.49 -42.19 4.29
CA ALA A 25 -87.03 -43.57 4.48
C ALA A 25 -88.04 -44.42 5.28
N LEU A 26 -88.73 -43.81 6.26
CA LEU A 26 -89.83 -44.47 6.97
C LEU A 26 -91.01 -44.76 6.02
N VAL A 27 -91.35 -43.80 5.15
CA VAL A 27 -92.39 -43.99 4.13
C VAL A 27 -92.01 -45.07 3.11
N GLU A 28 -90.73 -45.14 2.71
CA GLU A 28 -90.19 -46.21 1.87
C GLU A 28 -90.30 -47.58 2.54
N GLY A 29 -90.00 -47.66 3.84
CA GLY A 29 -90.19 -48.86 4.65
C GLY A 29 -91.66 -49.31 4.69
N ASP A 30 -92.58 -48.37 4.90
CA ASP A 30 -94.03 -48.64 4.90
C ASP A 30 -94.53 -49.14 3.53
N VAL A 31 -94.04 -48.54 2.44
CA VAL A 31 -94.35 -48.98 1.06
C VAL A 31 -93.80 -50.38 0.85
N ALA A 32 -92.53 -50.63 1.19
CA ALA A 32 -91.90 -51.95 1.05
C ALA A 32 -92.59 -53.04 1.88
N ALA A 33 -93.07 -52.72 3.09
CA ALA A 33 -93.82 -53.64 3.92
C ALA A 33 -95.17 -54.06 3.32
N GLN A 34 -95.72 -53.31 2.36
CA GLN A 34 -96.89 -53.74 1.58
C GLN A 34 -96.56 -54.72 0.46
N ALA A 35 -95.29 -54.88 0.09
CA ALA A 35 -94.88 -55.78 -0.99
C ALA A 35 -95.31 -57.22 -0.71
N GLU A 36 -95.07 -57.73 0.50
CA GLU A 36 -95.47 -59.09 0.90
C GLU A 36 -96.98 -59.24 0.97
N ARG A 37 -97.71 -58.20 1.40
CA ARG A 37 -99.18 -58.24 1.41
C ARG A 37 -99.75 -58.29 0.00
N VAL A 38 -99.20 -57.51 -0.93
CA VAL A 38 -99.60 -57.56 -2.35
C VAL A 38 -99.24 -58.90 -2.98
N ARG A 39 -98.04 -59.45 -2.71
CA ARG A 39 -97.64 -60.81 -3.14
C ARG A 39 -98.55 -61.90 -2.57
N SER A 40 -98.87 -61.83 -1.28
CA SER A 40 -99.73 -62.78 -0.60
C SER A 40 -101.16 -62.73 -1.15
N VAL A 41 -101.70 -61.54 -1.41
CA VAL A 41 -103.02 -61.36 -2.06
C VAL A 41 -102.99 -61.91 -3.49
N GLY A 42 -101.91 -61.68 -4.24
CA GLY A 42 -101.71 -62.28 -5.56
C GLY A 42 -101.67 -63.80 -5.52
N ALA A 43 -100.83 -64.39 -4.65
CA ALA A 43 -100.70 -65.84 -4.48
C ALA A 43 -101.97 -66.50 -3.92
N ALA A 44 -102.73 -65.80 -3.07
CA ALA A 44 -104.03 -66.27 -2.59
C ALA A 44 -105.09 -66.21 -3.70
N ALA A 45 -105.02 -65.22 -4.59
CA ALA A 45 -105.90 -65.14 -5.76
C ALA A 45 -105.64 -66.28 -6.76
N GLU A 46 -104.38 -66.73 -6.93
CA GLU A 46 -104.03 -67.89 -7.77
C GLU A 46 -104.76 -69.18 -7.38
N ARG A 47 -105.05 -69.37 -6.08
CA ARG A 47 -105.82 -70.54 -5.59
C ARG A 47 -107.24 -70.61 -6.17
N PHE A 48 -107.80 -69.46 -6.57
CA PHE A 48 -109.11 -69.36 -7.20
C PHE A 48 -109.05 -69.35 -8.74
N LEU A 49 -107.84 -69.41 -9.32
CA LEU A 49 -107.59 -69.39 -10.77
C LEU A 49 -107.23 -70.76 -11.36
N GLY A 50 -106.99 -71.80 -10.53
CA GLY A 50 -106.66 -73.16 -10.98
C GLY A 50 -107.80 -73.94 -11.63
N GLU A 51 -107.46 -75.01 -12.36
CA GLU A 51 -108.38 -75.86 -13.14
C GLU A 51 -109.15 -76.92 -12.32
N GLY A 52 -108.88 -77.08 -11.02
CA GLY A 52 -109.63 -77.98 -10.14
C GLY A 52 -110.98 -77.38 -9.72
N GLY A 53 -112.05 -78.19 -9.71
CA GLY A 53 -113.45 -77.79 -9.49
C GLY A 53 -113.84 -77.29 -8.09
N GLY A 54 -113.09 -76.33 -7.54
CA GLY A 54 -113.39 -75.63 -6.28
C GLY A 54 -114.23 -74.36 -6.45
N TYR A 55 -114.64 -73.77 -5.33
CA TYR A 55 -115.44 -72.55 -5.25
C TYR A 55 -114.81 -71.35 -5.98
N ARG A 56 -115.58 -70.71 -6.89
CA ARG A 56 -115.17 -69.52 -7.65
C ARG A 56 -116.09 -68.33 -7.34
N PRO A 57 -115.61 -67.30 -6.61
CA PRO A 57 -116.43 -66.15 -6.22
C PRO A 57 -116.78 -65.20 -7.38
N CYS A 58 -115.96 -65.15 -8.44
CA CYS A 58 -116.15 -64.28 -9.60
C CYS A 58 -115.45 -64.86 -10.85
N PRO A 59 -115.72 -64.36 -12.07
CA PRO A 59 -115.02 -64.77 -13.28
C PRO A 59 -113.49 -64.60 -13.17
N PRO A 60 -112.68 -65.55 -13.66
CA PRO A 60 -111.22 -65.52 -13.50
C PRO A 60 -110.58 -64.26 -14.12
N GLU A 61 -111.14 -63.75 -15.21
CA GLU A 61 -110.66 -62.52 -15.85
C GLU A 61 -110.87 -61.28 -14.97
N GLN A 62 -111.97 -61.20 -14.20
CA GLN A 62 -112.21 -60.09 -13.28
C GLN A 62 -111.27 -60.15 -12.07
N LEU A 63 -110.97 -61.35 -11.56
CA LEU A 63 -110.02 -61.52 -10.46
C LEU A 63 -108.58 -61.16 -10.90
N ARG A 64 -108.15 -61.65 -12.09
CA ARG A 64 -106.86 -61.28 -12.70
C ARG A 64 -106.74 -59.77 -12.91
N ALA A 65 -107.78 -59.12 -13.46
CA ALA A 65 -107.79 -57.68 -13.67
C ALA A 65 -107.64 -56.90 -12.34
N ARG A 66 -108.27 -57.35 -11.25
CA ARG A 66 -108.16 -56.70 -9.93
C ARG A 66 -106.79 -56.88 -9.28
N VAL A 67 -106.18 -58.07 -9.40
CA VAL A 67 -104.80 -58.32 -8.92
C VAL A 67 -103.80 -57.51 -9.74
N ALA A 68 -103.90 -57.52 -11.06
CA ALA A 68 -103.07 -56.71 -11.95
C ALA A 68 -103.20 -55.21 -11.66
N ALA A 69 -104.41 -54.71 -11.39
CA ALA A 69 -104.63 -53.31 -10.99
C ALA A 69 -104.01 -52.98 -9.63
N LEU A 70 -104.03 -53.90 -8.66
CA LEU A 70 -103.38 -53.73 -7.36
C LEU A 70 -101.84 -53.71 -7.50
N GLU A 71 -101.27 -54.64 -8.27
CA GLU A 71 -99.84 -54.67 -8.57
C GLU A 71 -99.38 -53.43 -9.32
N LEU A 72 -100.16 -52.96 -10.30
CA LEU A 72 -99.87 -51.73 -11.04
C LEU A 72 -99.89 -50.51 -10.12
N ARG A 73 -100.86 -50.41 -9.21
CA ARG A 73 -100.92 -49.33 -8.21
C ARG A 73 -99.76 -49.39 -7.22
N TYR A 74 -99.35 -50.58 -6.80
CA TYR A 74 -98.17 -50.78 -5.94
C TYR A 74 -96.89 -50.35 -6.66
N ARG A 75 -96.67 -50.82 -7.90
CA ARG A 75 -95.54 -50.39 -8.75
C ARG A 75 -95.51 -48.88 -8.95
N GLY A 76 -96.67 -48.26 -9.20
CA GLY A 76 -96.79 -46.80 -9.30
C GLY A 76 -96.44 -46.08 -7.99
N LEU A 77 -96.83 -46.63 -6.83
CA LEU A 77 -96.46 -46.09 -5.53
C LEU A 77 -94.96 -46.21 -5.25
N SER A 78 -94.35 -47.36 -5.58
CA SER A 78 -92.90 -47.57 -5.50
C SER A 78 -92.13 -46.64 -6.42
N ALA A 79 -92.61 -46.43 -7.65
CA ALA A 79 -91.99 -45.49 -8.60
C ALA A 79 -92.06 -44.04 -8.10
N LEU A 80 -93.20 -43.60 -7.57
CA LEU A 80 -93.34 -42.27 -6.97
C LEU A 80 -92.45 -42.10 -5.72
N SER A 81 -92.29 -43.16 -4.92
CA SER A 81 -91.40 -43.16 -3.76
C SER A 81 -89.94 -43.02 -4.16
N ALA A 82 -89.48 -43.80 -5.13
CA ALA A 82 -88.13 -43.71 -5.68
C ALA A 82 -87.87 -42.35 -6.35
N GLN A 83 -88.86 -41.80 -7.08
CA GLN A 83 -88.75 -40.47 -7.70
C GLN A 83 -88.61 -39.36 -6.65
N ARG A 84 -89.35 -39.45 -5.53
CA ARG A 84 -89.22 -38.51 -4.41
C ARG A 84 -87.85 -38.62 -3.73
N ARG A 85 -87.37 -39.85 -3.50
CA ARG A 85 -86.03 -40.11 -2.95
C ARG A 85 -84.95 -39.43 -3.79
N LEU A 86 -85.00 -39.65 -5.11
CA LEU A 86 -84.06 -39.03 -6.05
C LEU A 86 -84.08 -37.50 -5.97
N ARG A 87 -85.26 -36.88 -5.87
CA ARG A 87 -85.39 -35.41 -5.74
C ARG A 87 -84.85 -34.89 -4.40
N LEU A 88 -85.12 -35.58 -3.30
CA LEU A 88 -84.57 -35.23 -1.98
C LEU A 88 -83.05 -35.42 -1.93
N GLU A 89 -82.51 -36.48 -2.52
CA GLU A 89 -81.07 -36.69 -2.64
C GLU A 89 -80.39 -35.62 -3.51
N ARG A 90 -81.02 -35.20 -4.61
CA ARG A 90 -80.57 -34.05 -5.41
C ARG A 90 -80.55 -32.76 -4.59
N SER A 91 -81.59 -32.49 -3.81
CA SER A 91 -81.65 -31.34 -2.89
C SER A 91 -80.54 -31.40 -1.83
N ARG A 92 -80.28 -32.59 -1.26
CA ARG A 92 -79.23 -32.81 -0.26
C ARG A 92 -77.84 -32.55 -0.83
N ARG A 93 -77.56 -33.06 -2.03
CA ARG A 93 -76.28 -32.83 -2.73
C ARG A 93 -76.06 -31.34 -3.01
N LEU A 94 -77.11 -30.63 -3.43
CA LEU A 94 -77.05 -29.19 -3.65
C LEU A 94 -76.76 -28.43 -2.36
N TRP A 95 -77.54 -28.67 -1.30
CA TRP A 95 -77.31 -28.00 -0.02
C TRP A 95 -75.95 -28.35 0.59
N LYS A 96 -75.44 -29.55 0.30
CA LYS A 96 -74.07 -29.91 0.68
C LYS A 96 -73.03 -29.10 -0.10
N PHE A 97 -73.19 -28.95 -1.42
CA PHE A 97 -72.36 -28.08 -2.25
C PHE A 97 -72.38 -26.62 -1.76
N LEU A 98 -73.56 -26.06 -1.45
CA LEU A 98 -73.69 -24.70 -0.90
C LEU A 98 -72.99 -24.55 0.45
N TRP A 99 -73.13 -25.55 1.33
CA TRP A 99 -72.45 -25.57 2.62
C TRP A 99 -70.93 -25.57 2.45
N ASP A 100 -70.38 -26.46 1.62
CA ASP A 100 -68.94 -26.54 1.41
C ASP A 100 -68.38 -25.27 0.77
N ALA A 101 -69.11 -24.65 -0.17
CA ALA A 101 -68.74 -23.35 -0.74
C ALA A 101 -68.72 -22.25 0.34
N GLY A 102 -69.69 -22.26 1.26
CA GLY A 102 -69.74 -21.35 2.40
C GLY A 102 -68.58 -21.53 3.38
N GLU A 103 -68.14 -22.77 3.63
CA GLU A 103 -66.97 -23.05 4.47
C GLU A 103 -65.66 -22.50 3.88
N GLU A 104 -65.49 -22.63 2.56
CA GLU A 104 -64.34 -22.07 1.85
C GLU A 104 -64.38 -20.53 1.84
N GLU A 105 -65.57 -19.93 1.70
CA GLU A 105 -65.75 -18.48 1.82
C GLU A 105 -65.43 -17.99 3.25
N ALA A 106 -65.94 -18.68 4.27
CA ALA A 106 -65.73 -18.33 5.67
C ALA A 106 -64.24 -18.41 6.04
N TRP A 107 -63.51 -19.40 5.54
CA TRP A 107 -62.08 -19.47 5.72
C TRP A 107 -61.35 -18.30 5.05
N MET A 108 -61.69 -17.97 3.80
CA MET A 108 -61.08 -16.82 3.12
C MET A 108 -61.34 -15.52 3.88
N ARG A 109 -62.55 -15.33 4.43
CA ARG A 109 -62.90 -14.17 5.26
C ARG A 109 -61.99 -14.03 6.48
N GLU A 110 -61.66 -15.14 7.13
CA GLU A 110 -60.75 -15.13 8.28
C GLU A 110 -59.33 -14.75 7.85
N GLN A 111 -58.83 -15.28 6.72
CA GLN A 111 -57.51 -14.93 6.22
C GLN A 111 -57.42 -13.48 5.72
N GLU A 112 -58.48 -12.95 5.09
CA GLU A 112 -58.58 -11.53 4.71
C GLU A 112 -58.37 -10.60 5.91
N ARG A 113 -58.89 -10.97 7.09
CA ARG A 113 -58.74 -10.17 8.32
C ARG A 113 -57.27 -9.99 8.71
N LEU A 114 -56.47 -11.05 8.57
CA LEU A 114 -55.03 -11.01 8.86
C LEU A 114 -54.28 -10.15 7.83
N LEU A 115 -54.65 -10.24 6.56
CA LEU A 115 -54.02 -9.48 5.47
C LEU A 115 -54.36 -7.98 5.49
N ARG A 116 -55.53 -7.59 6.04
CA ARG A 116 -55.96 -6.19 6.16
C ARG A 116 -55.19 -5.37 7.20
N CYS A 117 -54.45 -6.01 8.10
CA CYS A 117 -53.67 -5.29 9.10
C CYS A 117 -52.65 -4.35 8.41
N PRO A 118 -52.63 -3.04 8.68
CA PRO A 118 -51.72 -2.10 8.01
C PRO A 118 -50.27 -2.19 8.51
N GLU A 119 -50.01 -2.87 9.64
CA GLU A 119 -48.67 -2.93 10.23
C GLU A 119 -47.69 -3.72 9.34
N LEU A 120 -46.52 -3.14 9.05
CA LEU A 120 -45.45 -3.74 8.23
C LEU A 120 -44.20 -4.12 9.05
N GLY A 121 -44.26 -3.96 10.38
CA GLY A 121 -43.13 -4.17 11.27
C GLY A 121 -42.32 -2.89 11.46
N ARG A 122 -42.12 -2.48 12.72
CA ARG A 122 -41.39 -1.26 13.06
C ARG A 122 -39.87 -1.39 12.88
N ASP A 123 -39.39 -2.63 12.85
CA ASP A 123 -38.00 -3.03 12.77
C ASP A 123 -37.83 -4.29 11.90
N LEU A 124 -36.57 -4.67 11.62
CA LEU A 124 -36.25 -5.84 10.81
C LEU A 124 -36.85 -7.14 11.37
N PRO A 125 -36.76 -7.47 12.68
CA PRO A 125 -37.42 -8.64 13.25
C PRO A 125 -38.94 -8.62 13.09
N GLY A 126 -39.58 -7.46 13.29
CA GLY A 126 -41.01 -7.28 13.12
C GLY A 126 -41.47 -7.53 11.68
N ALA A 127 -40.74 -6.99 10.70
CA ALA A 127 -41.01 -7.22 9.28
C ALA A 127 -40.82 -8.70 8.90
N LEU A 128 -39.74 -9.34 9.38
CA LEU A 128 -39.48 -10.78 9.17
C LEU A 128 -40.56 -11.67 9.79
N ARG A 129 -41.08 -11.32 10.97
CA ARG A 129 -42.18 -12.04 11.61
C ARG A 129 -43.45 -11.98 10.77
N LEU A 130 -43.80 -10.79 10.26
CA LEU A 130 -44.98 -10.61 9.40
C LEU A 130 -44.82 -11.32 8.04
N LEU A 131 -43.60 -11.35 7.49
CA LEU A 131 -43.28 -12.16 6.32
C LEU A 131 -43.48 -13.66 6.59
N SER A 132 -43.03 -14.16 7.75
CA SER A 132 -43.26 -15.54 8.17
C SER A 132 -44.76 -15.85 8.35
N GLN A 133 -45.56 -14.89 8.82
CA GLN A 133 -47.02 -15.05 8.87
C GLN A 133 -47.63 -15.17 7.46
N LEU A 134 -47.14 -14.41 6.48
CA LEU A 134 -47.59 -14.54 5.10
C LEU A 134 -47.14 -15.88 4.46
N GLU A 135 -45.97 -16.42 4.86
CA GLU A 135 -45.57 -17.79 4.52
C GLU A 135 -46.48 -18.85 5.16
N ALA A 136 -46.98 -18.61 6.37
CA ALA A 136 -47.96 -19.51 6.99
C ALA A 136 -49.30 -19.50 6.22
N ILE A 137 -49.74 -18.32 5.75
CA ILE A 137 -50.92 -18.20 4.86
C ILE A 137 -50.68 -18.98 3.55
N ARG A 138 -49.48 -18.92 2.97
CA ARG A 138 -49.11 -19.76 1.81
C ARG A 138 -49.30 -21.24 2.10
N GLY A 139 -48.78 -21.73 3.23
CA GLY A 139 -48.93 -23.13 3.63
C GLY A 139 -50.41 -23.53 3.78
N ALA A 140 -51.22 -22.63 4.35
CA ALA A 140 -52.65 -22.84 4.49
C ALA A 140 -53.38 -22.88 3.13
N LEU A 141 -52.96 -22.06 2.15
CA LEU A 141 -53.49 -22.08 0.79
C LEU A 141 -53.27 -23.42 0.09
N GLY A 142 -52.06 -24.00 0.19
CA GLY A 142 -51.80 -25.33 -0.38
C GLY A 142 -52.69 -26.42 0.23
N GLY A 143 -53.03 -26.30 1.53
CA GLY A 143 -53.97 -27.20 2.21
C GLY A 143 -55.42 -27.07 1.74
N ARG A 144 -55.81 -25.97 1.07
CA ARG A 144 -57.16 -25.76 0.52
C ARG A 144 -57.41 -26.40 -0.84
N ALA A 145 -56.38 -27.02 -1.41
CA ALA A 145 -56.53 -27.82 -2.61
C ALA A 145 -57.64 -28.89 -2.44
N GLY A 146 -57.48 -29.83 -1.51
CA GLY A 146 -58.39 -30.97 -1.34
C GLY A 146 -59.87 -30.57 -1.18
N PRO A 147 -60.23 -29.65 -0.27
CA PRO A 147 -61.61 -29.19 -0.11
C PRO A 147 -62.24 -28.61 -1.39
N LEU A 148 -61.50 -27.79 -2.15
CA LEU A 148 -62.00 -27.26 -3.43
C LEU A 148 -62.12 -28.34 -4.52
N GLU A 149 -61.25 -29.35 -4.51
CA GLU A 149 -61.39 -30.52 -5.38
C GLU A 149 -62.67 -31.31 -5.07
N GLN A 150 -62.97 -31.49 -3.78
CA GLN A 150 -64.21 -32.14 -3.35
C GLN A 150 -65.44 -31.30 -3.71
N LEU A 151 -65.37 -29.97 -3.58
CA LEU A 151 -66.42 -29.05 -4.00
C LEU A 151 -66.67 -29.15 -5.52
N LEU A 152 -65.61 -29.24 -6.32
CA LEU A 152 -65.69 -29.45 -7.77
C LEU A 152 -66.35 -30.77 -8.13
N GLU A 153 -65.94 -31.87 -7.48
CA GLU A 153 -66.48 -33.19 -7.76
C GLU A 153 -67.97 -33.25 -7.40
N ARG A 154 -68.37 -32.70 -6.26
CA ARG A 154 -69.79 -32.57 -5.87
C ARG A 154 -70.60 -31.75 -6.88
N GLY A 155 -70.02 -30.67 -7.42
CA GLY A 155 -70.67 -29.89 -8.45
C GLY A 155 -70.82 -30.66 -9.77
N ARG A 156 -69.83 -31.47 -10.17
CA ARG A 156 -69.93 -32.35 -11.35
C ARG A 156 -70.98 -33.45 -11.18
N GLU A 157 -71.06 -34.04 -9.99
CA GLU A 157 -72.12 -35.01 -9.67
C GLU A 157 -73.52 -34.39 -9.79
N LEU A 158 -73.68 -33.11 -9.44
CA LEU A 158 -74.94 -32.38 -9.63
C LEU A 158 -75.27 -32.20 -11.12
N LEU A 159 -74.27 -31.95 -11.97
CA LEU A 159 -74.45 -31.81 -13.42
C LEU A 159 -74.84 -33.11 -14.11
N ALA A 160 -74.18 -34.21 -13.77
CA ALA A 160 -74.41 -35.52 -14.38
C ALA A 160 -75.87 -36.00 -14.23
N GLN A 161 -76.60 -35.48 -13.24
CA GLN A 161 -77.97 -35.86 -12.92
C GLN A 161 -79.02 -34.85 -13.42
N GLY A 162 -78.58 -33.73 -14.00
CA GLY A 162 -79.41 -32.69 -14.60
C GLY A 162 -79.72 -32.91 -16.10
N ALA A 163 -79.12 -33.93 -16.73
CA ALA A 163 -79.43 -34.30 -18.11
C ALA A 163 -80.86 -34.86 -18.23
N PRO A 164 -81.64 -34.50 -19.28
CA PRO A 164 -83.03 -34.94 -19.42
C PRO A 164 -83.12 -36.43 -19.74
N ASP A 165 -83.57 -37.23 -18.76
CA ASP A 165 -84.08 -38.59 -18.97
C ASP A 165 -85.37 -38.53 -19.80
N GLY A 166 -85.27 -38.76 -21.11
CA GLY A 166 -86.43 -38.69 -22.00
C GLY A 166 -86.21 -39.14 -23.44
N ALA A 167 -85.54 -40.28 -23.68
CA ALA A 167 -85.60 -40.96 -24.99
C ALA A 167 -85.00 -42.38 -24.92
N ALA A 168 -85.81 -43.39 -24.58
CA ALA A 168 -85.50 -44.78 -24.95
C ALA A 168 -86.77 -45.64 -24.90
N GLY A 169 -87.48 -45.67 -26.03
CA GLY A 169 -88.60 -46.58 -26.25
C GLY A 169 -89.19 -46.39 -27.64
N SER A 170 -88.72 -47.16 -28.63
CA SER A 170 -89.52 -47.88 -29.66
C SER A 170 -88.74 -48.15 -30.96
N VAL A 171 -88.47 -49.44 -31.21
CA VAL A 171 -88.70 -50.24 -32.43
C VAL A 171 -88.09 -49.81 -33.78
N GLU A 172 -87.03 -50.54 -34.16
CA GLU A 172 -86.91 -51.46 -35.32
C GLU A 172 -87.23 -51.02 -36.77
N ALA A 173 -86.26 -51.38 -37.63
CA ALA A 173 -86.37 -51.89 -39.01
C ALA A 173 -86.13 -50.95 -40.22
N THR A 174 -84.96 -51.20 -40.82
CA THR A 174 -84.67 -51.50 -42.25
C THR A 174 -84.19 -50.39 -43.21
N PRO A 175 -83.34 -50.77 -44.21
CA PRO A 175 -82.24 -49.93 -44.68
C PRO A 175 -82.23 -49.62 -46.20
N GLY A 176 -81.48 -48.57 -46.56
CA GLY A 176 -80.96 -48.27 -47.91
C GLY A 176 -81.88 -47.43 -48.82
N PRO A 177 -81.43 -46.96 -50.00
CA PRO A 177 -80.05 -46.70 -50.44
C PRO A 177 -79.89 -45.31 -51.16
N THR A 178 -78.65 -44.98 -51.53
CA THR A 178 -78.23 -44.11 -52.66
C THR A 178 -78.71 -42.65 -52.79
N GLY A 179 -77.73 -41.73 -52.84
CA GLY A 179 -77.54 -40.92 -54.05
C GLY A 179 -77.98 -39.45 -54.08
N SER A 180 -76.99 -38.57 -53.91
CA SER A 180 -76.76 -37.35 -54.70
C SER A 180 -77.52 -36.04 -54.39
N ALA A 181 -76.76 -34.96 -54.65
CA ALA A 181 -77.13 -33.59 -54.94
C ALA A 181 -77.32 -32.58 -53.78
N ALA A 182 -76.27 -31.76 -53.64
CA ALA A 182 -76.30 -30.30 -53.87
C ALA A 182 -76.94 -29.36 -52.84
N GLY A 183 -76.25 -28.23 -52.67
CA GLY A 183 -76.77 -26.96 -52.15
C GLY A 183 -76.19 -26.62 -50.77
N SER A 184 -75.16 -25.78 -50.69
CA SER A 184 -75.32 -24.31 -50.54
C SER A 184 -75.75 -23.97 -49.11
N MET A 185 -75.08 -23.21 -48.26
CA MET A 185 -74.11 -22.11 -48.31
C MET A 185 -73.46 -22.12 -46.90
N GLY A 186 -72.18 -21.83 -46.71
CA GLY A 186 -71.64 -20.47 -46.78
C GLY A 186 -71.33 -19.99 -45.36
N SER A 187 -70.05 -19.82 -45.04
CA SER A 187 -69.54 -18.84 -44.08
C SER A 187 -68.03 -18.74 -44.24
N ALA A 188 -67.64 -18.01 -45.29
CA ALA A 188 -66.45 -17.19 -45.23
C ALA A 188 -66.61 -16.18 -44.08
N LYS A 189 -65.47 -15.80 -43.49
CA LYS A 189 -65.29 -14.57 -42.70
C LYS A 189 -66.18 -13.43 -43.20
N PRO A 190 -66.60 -12.55 -42.29
CA PRO A 190 -66.52 -11.13 -42.56
C PRO A 190 -65.60 -10.51 -41.49
N SER A 191 -64.41 -10.05 -41.86
CA SER A 191 -64.15 -8.79 -42.58
C SER A 191 -63.93 -7.64 -41.59
N GLU A 192 -62.66 -7.37 -41.34
CA GLU A 192 -62.21 -5.98 -41.31
C GLU A 192 -62.40 -5.39 -42.72
N PRO A 193 -62.92 -4.15 -42.84
CA PRO A 193 -62.73 -3.34 -44.02
C PRO A 193 -62.00 -2.03 -43.68
N THR A 194 -60.76 -1.99 -44.14
CA THR A 194 -60.15 -1.04 -45.09
C THR A 194 -60.71 0.39 -45.30
N ALA A 195 -59.74 1.31 -45.39
CA ALA A 195 -59.53 2.32 -46.47
C ALA A 195 -59.69 3.82 -46.14
N GLY A 196 -58.67 4.57 -46.58
CA GLY A 196 -58.54 6.03 -46.61
C GLY A 196 -57.12 6.51 -46.25
N SER A 197 -56.07 6.16 -47.01
CA SER A 197 -55.47 6.96 -48.11
C SER A 197 -54.93 8.34 -47.73
N ALA A 198 -53.61 8.55 -47.82
CA ALA A 198 -52.97 9.38 -48.87
C ALA A 198 -51.45 9.60 -48.63
N ALA A 199 -50.67 9.41 -49.71
CA ALA A 199 -49.42 10.04 -50.16
C ALA A 199 -48.35 10.44 -49.11
N GLY A 200 -47.10 9.98 -49.18
CA GLY A 200 -46.08 10.06 -50.25
C GLY A 200 -44.72 10.02 -49.51
N SER A 201 -43.55 9.69 -50.04
CA SER A 201 -43.01 9.55 -51.39
C SER A 201 -41.70 8.74 -51.28
N ALA A 202 -41.32 8.07 -52.38
CA ALA A 202 -39.96 7.68 -52.82
C ALA A 202 -39.03 7.03 -51.77
N GLU A 203 -38.86 5.70 -51.77
CA GLU A 203 -37.94 4.89 -52.59
C GLU A 203 -36.46 5.35 -52.68
N PRO A 204 -35.52 4.37 -52.71
CA PRO A 204 -34.10 4.50 -52.38
C PRO A 204 -33.28 4.62 -53.71
N PRO A 205 -31.95 4.35 -53.85
CA PRO A 205 -31.39 3.02 -53.60
C PRO A 205 -29.87 2.93 -53.28
N GLU A 206 -29.48 1.70 -52.97
CA GLU A 206 -28.32 0.97 -53.54
C GLU A 206 -26.86 1.42 -53.31
N SER A 207 -26.19 0.55 -52.55
CA SER A 207 -25.06 -0.32 -52.97
C SER A 207 -23.90 0.25 -53.79
N GLU A 208 -22.74 -0.15 -53.28
CA GLU A 208 -21.60 -0.72 -54.02
C GLU A 208 -20.49 0.19 -54.57
N ASN A 209 -19.30 -0.22 -54.14
CA ASN A 209 -18.05 -0.33 -54.88
C ASN A 209 -17.03 0.84 -54.90
N ALA A 210 -15.84 0.40 -54.47
CA ALA A 210 -14.53 0.61 -55.09
C ALA A 210 -13.72 1.86 -54.71
N SER A 211 -12.64 1.57 -53.96
CA SER A 211 -11.26 1.75 -54.41
C SER A 211 -10.80 3.14 -54.86
N LEU A 212 -9.80 3.70 -54.16
CA LEU A 212 -8.46 4.07 -54.68
C LEU A 212 -7.84 5.19 -53.84
N GLY A 213 -6.53 5.08 -53.57
CA GLY A 213 -5.66 6.25 -53.40
C GLY A 213 -4.66 6.24 -52.24
N ARG A 214 -3.54 5.51 -52.42
CA ARG A 214 -2.12 5.97 -52.31
C ARG A 214 -1.84 7.33 -51.60
N ALA A 215 -0.77 7.55 -50.83
CA ALA A 215 0.58 6.98 -50.84
C ALA A 215 1.44 7.40 -49.61
N ALA A 216 2.54 6.65 -49.41
CA ALA A 216 3.84 7.00 -48.81
C ALA A 216 3.93 7.23 -47.28
N GLY A 217 4.86 6.63 -46.53
CA GLY A 217 6.02 5.80 -46.88
C GLY A 217 6.58 5.06 -45.65
N CYS A 218 7.26 3.94 -45.91
CA CYS A 218 7.97 3.07 -44.96
C CYS A 218 9.38 3.63 -44.59
N PRO A 219 10.34 2.88 -44.00
CA PRO A 219 10.27 1.54 -43.33
C PRO A 219 11.14 1.41 -42.04
N GLY A 220 11.11 0.22 -41.43
CA GLY A 220 12.20 -0.30 -40.58
C GLY A 220 11.73 -1.33 -39.54
N SER A 221 11.22 -2.50 -39.94
CA SER A 221 11.96 -3.77 -40.11
C SER A 221 12.34 -4.48 -38.79
N THR A 222 11.57 -5.51 -38.42
CA THR A 222 12.04 -6.62 -37.57
C THR A 222 11.36 -7.93 -37.99
N GLU A 223 12.09 -8.81 -38.66
CA GLU A 223 11.87 -10.26 -38.62
C GLU A 223 13.24 -10.94 -38.58
N GLY A 224 13.31 -12.06 -37.84
CA GLY A 224 14.05 -13.21 -38.34
C GLY A 224 15.34 -13.62 -37.64
N LEU A 225 15.19 -14.49 -36.63
CA LEU A 225 15.87 -15.78 -36.48
C LEU A 225 17.39 -15.87 -36.13
N SER A 226 17.62 -16.81 -35.21
CA SER A 226 18.73 -17.80 -35.17
C SER A 226 19.97 -17.52 -34.31
N ALA A 227 20.04 -18.29 -33.22
CA ALA A 227 21.10 -19.22 -32.80
C ALA A 227 22.59 -18.82 -32.74
N SER A 228 23.22 -19.41 -31.71
CA SER A 228 24.64 -19.76 -31.52
C SER A 228 25.49 -18.84 -30.65
N ALA A 229 25.80 -19.38 -29.46
CA ALA A 229 26.95 -19.05 -28.64
C ALA A 229 28.12 -20.00 -28.94
N PRO A 230 29.36 -19.56 -28.72
CA PRO A 230 30.35 -20.41 -28.05
C PRO A 230 31.10 -19.67 -26.93
N GLY A 231 31.58 -20.44 -25.95
CA GLY A 231 32.27 -19.97 -24.73
C GLY A 231 33.75 -19.60 -24.93
N PRO A 232 34.51 -19.54 -23.82
CA PRO A 232 35.73 -20.36 -23.79
C PRO A 232 36.03 -21.05 -22.45
N SER A 233 36.93 -22.00 -22.61
CA SER A 233 37.52 -23.05 -21.77
C SER A 233 38.48 -22.60 -20.65
N GLY A 234 38.66 -23.49 -19.65
CA GLY A 234 39.94 -23.61 -18.91
C GLY A 234 39.86 -24.23 -17.50
N ARG A 235 40.06 -25.56 -17.39
CA ARG A 235 40.57 -26.28 -16.19
C ARG A 235 42.06 -26.60 -16.39
N PRO A 236 42.85 -26.96 -15.36
CA PRO A 236 43.04 -28.39 -14.96
C PRO A 236 43.06 -28.60 -13.42
N ASP A 237 42.40 -29.63 -12.88
CA ASP A 237 42.86 -30.98 -12.49
C ASP A 237 43.54 -31.10 -11.11
N GLY A 238 43.09 -32.11 -10.34
CA GLY A 238 43.73 -32.53 -9.09
C GLY A 238 42.82 -33.34 -8.16
N SER A 239 42.67 -34.64 -8.43
CA SER A 239 41.97 -35.64 -7.61
C SER A 239 42.73 -35.98 -6.32
N THR A 240 42.06 -36.12 -5.16
CA THR A 240 42.36 -37.18 -4.16
C THR A 240 41.20 -37.35 -3.17
N GLU A 241 40.91 -38.60 -2.82
CA GLU A 241 39.90 -39.11 -1.87
C GLU A 241 40.10 -38.66 -0.40
N PRO A 242 39.08 -38.85 0.48
CA PRO A 242 39.02 -38.30 1.83
C PRO A 242 39.56 -39.27 2.89
N PRO A 243 39.83 -38.77 4.11
CA PRO A 243 39.39 -39.52 5.28
C PRO A 243 38.85 -38.66 6.44
N GLU A 244 37.88 -39.26 7.13
CA GLU A 244 37.71 -39.34 8.59
C GLU A 244 37.84 -38.06 9.44
N GLY A 245 36.72 -37.67 10.06
CA GLY A 245 36.70 -36.67 11.13
C GLY A 245 37.21 -37.22 12.47
N PRO A 246 37.51 -36.32 13.42
CA PRO A 246 37.35 -36.64 14.85
C PRO A 246 36.77 -35.42 15.63
N PRO A 247 36.78 -35.38 16.97
CA PRO A 247 35.63 -35.67 17.83
C PRO A 247 35.18 -34.46 18.67
N GLY A 248 34.16 -34.69 19.53
CA GLY A 248 33.48 -33.68 20.36
C GLY A 248 34.32 -32.93 21.41
N PRO A 249 33.70 -31.97 22.13
CA PRO A 249 34.40 -30.94 22.88
C PRO A 249 34.71 -31.33 24.32
N THR A 250 35.86 -30.87 24.82
CA THR A 250 36.18 -30.79 26.26
C THR A 250 36.38 -29.33 26.71
N PRO A 251 36.14 -29.01 28.00
CA PRO A 251 35.95 -27.65 28.49
C PRO A 251 37.21 -27.06 29.14
N GLY A 252 37.37 -25.74 29.08
CA GLY A 252 38.35 -25.05 29.92
C GLY A 252 38.65 -23.61 29.54
N SER A 253 38.47 -22.72 30.53
CA SER A 253 39.04 -21.37 30.69
C SER A 253 38.09 -20.17 30.50
N PRO A 254 38.21 -19.12 31.34
CA PRO A 254 37.09 -18.31 31.80
C PRO A 254 36.94 -16.95 31.10
N ASP A 255 35.71 -16.44 31.20
CA ASP A 255 35.20 -15.17 30.68
C ASP A 255 35.78 -13.94 31.44
N PRO A 256 36.38 -12.94 30.75
CA PRO A 256 37.06 -11.80 31.36
C PRO A 256 36.10 -10.64 31.67
N ALA A 257 35.11 -10.86 32.55
CA ALA A 257 34.12 -9.84 32.89
C ALA A 257 33.78 -9.76 34.39
N ALA A 258 34.79 -9.90 35.27
CA ALA A 258 34.59 -9.71 36.71
C ALA A 258 35.83 -9.12 37.41
N ALA A 259 36.22 -7.91 37.02
CA ALA A 259 37.29 -7.15 37.68
C ALA A 259 37.01 -5.64 37.70
N VAL A 260 35.84 -5.20 38.16
CA VAL A 260 35.59 -3.77 38.49
C VAL A 260 34.75 -3.57 39.77
N SER A 261 34.12 -4.60 40.35
CA SER A 261 33.30 -4.43 41.59
C SER A 261 34.07 -4.53 42.92
N ARG A 262 35.33 -4.08 42.95
CA ARG A 262 36.12 -3.89 44.18
C ARG A 262 36.78 -2.52 44.20
N ARG A 263 35.99 -1.48 44.41
CA ARG A 263 36.39 -0.24 45.08
C ARG A 263 35.13 0.57 45.37
N ILE A 264 35.11 1.25 46.50
CA ILE A 264 34.00 2.03 47.07
C ILE A 264 33.09 1.20 48.00
N ARG A 265 33.70 0.68 49.07
CA ARG A 265 33.19 0.86 50.44
C ARG A 265 34.19 1.77 51.16
N GLU A 266 33.70 2.45 52.19
CA GLU A 266 34.37 3.45 53.05
C GLU A 266 34.15 4.89 52.59
N LEU A 267 33.08 5.50 53.11
CA LEU A 267 33.12 6.74 53.90
C LEU A 267 31.74 6.92 54.57
N ASP A 268 31.72 6.76 55.89
CA ASP A 268 30.65 7.18 56.80
C ASP A 268 30.61 8.72 56.88
N ILE A 269 29.41 9.31 57.02
CA ILE A 269 29.06 10.42 57.92
C ILE A 269 27.52 10.55 57.99
N PRO A 270 26.93 10.81 59.19
CA PRO A 270 25.51 10.60 59.49
C PRO A 270 24.65 11.88 59.40
N GLY A 271 23.33 11.73 59.32
CA GLY A 271 22.40 12.78 59.75
C GLY A 271 21.03 12.81 59.07
N ILE A 272 20.02 13.06 59.90
CA ILE A 272 18.62 13.42 59.59
C ILE A 272 17.67 12.23 59.40
N GLY A 273 16.81 12.07 60.41
CA GLY A 273 15.86 10.98 60.55
C GLY A 273 14.41 11.34 60.27
N GLY A 274 13.55 10.40 60.64
CA GLY A 274 12.18 10.68 61.08
C GLY A 274 11.02 10.00 60.33
N ILE A 275 10.51 8.92 60.95
CA ILE A 275 9.08 8.56 61.17
C ILE A 275 8.26 7.97 59.98
N PRO A 276 7.35 6.97 60.17
CA PRO A 276 7.47 5.68 60.88
C PRO A 276 7.00 4.47 60.04
N ARG A 277 7.26 3.28 60.60
CA ARG A 277 6.77 1.95 60.16
C ARG A 277 5.26 1.78 60.31
N ILE A 278 4.61 1.11 59.36
CA ILE A 278 3.41 0.30 59.61
C ILE A 278 3.74 -1.16 59.27
N SER A 279 3.61 -1.98 60.30
CA SER A 279 3.75 -3.43 60.35
C SER A 279 2.55 -4.16 59.74
N GLY A 280 2.82 -5.21 58.96
CA GLY A 280 1.79 -6.16 58.54
C GLY A 280 2.35 -7.22 57.59
N ILE A 281 3.02 -8.24 58.15
CA ILE A 281 3.38 -9.49 57.46
C ILE A 281 2.61 -10.61 58.18
N PRO A 282 2.06 -11.60 57.43
CA PRO A 282 2.62 -12.94 57.53
C PRO A 282 2.94 -13.55 56.16
N THR A 283 4.23 -13.84 56.00
CA THR A 283 4.88 -15.03 55.42
C THR A 283 4.03 -16.06 54.67
N SER A 284 4.38 -16.30 53.40
CA SER A 284 4.95 -17.58 52.93
C SER A 284 5.38 -17.54 51.46
N GLY A 285 6.54 -18.12 51.11
CA GLY A 285 6.79 -18.69 49.77
C GLY A 285 7.80 -17.99 48.83
N THR A 286 9.08 -18.20 49.10
CA THR A 286 10.26 -18.32 48.22
C THR A 286 10.12 -18.16 46.67
N VAL A 287 10.78 -17.10 46.16
CA VAL A 287 11.71 -16.97 44.99
C VAL A 287 11.26 -17.37 43.57
N LEU A 288 11.17 -16.37 42.68
CA LEU A 288 12.03 -16.29 41.47
C LEU A 288 11.95 -14.89 40.81
N LEU A 289 13.14 -14.33 40.56
CA LEU A 289 13.39 -13.06 39.87
C LEU A 289 13.03 -13.18 38.38
N GLY A 290 12.28 -12.20 37.88
CA GLY A 290 12.06 -11.97 36.45
C GLY A 290 11.70 -10.51 36.22
N LEU A 291 12.68 -9.73 35.75
CA LEU A 291 12.50 -8.36 35.25
C LEU A 291 11.40 -8.33 34.17
N PRO A 292 10.61 -7.24 34.05
CA PRO A 292 9.64 -7.13 32.98
C PRO A 292 10.38 -6.97 31.65
N VAL A 293 10.32 -8.03 30.84
CA VAL A 293 10.52 -7.98 29.40
C VAL A 293 9.58 -6.91 28.83
N SER A 294 10.11 -6.09 27.93
CA SER A 294 9.38 -5.18 27.04
C SER A 294 8.03 -5.76 26.60
N PRO A 295 6.98 -4.95 26.39
CA PRO A 295 5.74 -5.49 25.86
C PRO A 295 6.02 -6.00 24.44
N GLU A 296 6.17 -7.31 24.31
CA GLU A 296 6.03 -8.00 23.04
C GLU A 296 4.70 -7.57 22.45
N PHE A 297 4.79 -6.98 21.26
CA PHE A 297 3.66 -6.57 20.46
C PHE A 297 2.64 -7.71 20.44
N PRO A 298 1.36 -7.46 20.80
CA PRO A 298 0.35 -8.47 20.55
C PRO A 298 0.32 -8.68 19.04
N ALA A 299 0.59 -9.91 18.61
CA ALA A 299 0.33 -10.37 17.27
C ALA A 299 -1.05 -9.84 16.85
N PRO A 300 -1.20 -9.24 15.64
CA PRO A 300 -2.42 -8.55 15.29
C PRO A 300 -3.57 -9.54 15.41
N ALA A 301 -4.46 -9.27 16.37
CA ALA A 301 -5.71 -9.98 16.52
C ALA A 301 -6.36 -9.99 15.14
N ARG A 302 -6.40 -11.19 14.51
CA ARG A 302 -7.04 -11.43 13.22
C ARG A 302 -8.56 -11.36 13.36
N HIS A 303 -9.09 -10.33 14.01
CA HIS A 303 -10.52 -10.11 14.20
C HIS A 303 -10.88 -8.64 13.89
N SER A 304 -10.23 -8.03 12.89
CA SER A 304 -10.86 -6.91 12.17
C SER A 304 -11.89 -7.54 11.23
N ARG A 305 -13.11 -7.78 11.74
CA ARG A 305 -14.25 -8.19 10.91
C ARG A 305 -14.42 -7.14 9.81
N TYR A 306 -14.04 -7.51 8.60
CA TYR A 306 -14.39 -6.75 7.40
C TYR A 306 -15.92 -6.65 7.32
N PRO A 307 -16.51 -5.47 7.06
CA PRO A 307 -17.96 -5.33 6.90
C PRO A 307 -18.49 -6.16 5.71
N GLY A 308 -17.61 -6.61 4.81
CA GLY A 308 -17.95 -7.48 3.69
C GLY A 308 -18.27 -8.95 4.03
N ARG A 309 -18.16 -9.41 5.28
CA ARG A 309 -18.54 -10.79 5.66
C ARG A 309 -19.83 -10.89 6.48
N SER A 310 -20.58 -9.80 6.63
CA SER A 310 -21.98 -9.83 7.05
C SER A 310 -22.91 -9.79 5.84
N ARG A 311 -22.65 -10.60 4.81
CA ARG A 311 -23.81 -11.23 4.16
C ARG A 311 -24.35 -12.17 5.23
N TYR A 312 -25.39 -11.76 5.95
CA TYR A 312 -26.27 -12.76 6.54
C TYR A 312 -26.54 -13.76 5.41
N PRO A 313 -26.12 -15.04 5.52
CA PRO A 313 -26.34 -16.05 4.47
C PRO A 313 -27.83 -16.30 4.21
N GLY A 314 -28.69 -15.59 4.96
CA GLY A 314 -30.12 -15.53 4.82
C GLY A 314 -30.63 -14.56 3.77
N ASP A 315 -29.92 -13.53 3.32
CA ASP A 315 -30.58 -12.44 2.55
C ASP A 315 -30.99 -12.90 1.13
N SER A 316 -30.06 -13.55 0.40
CA SER A 316 -30.41 -14.21 -0.88
C SER A 316 -31.31 -15.44 -0.70
N ARG A 317 -31.34 -16.07 0.48
CA ARG A 317 -32.26 -17.19 0.78
C ARG A 317 -33.63 -16.74 1.30
N ARG A 318 -33.79 -15.49 1.74
CA ARG A 318 -35.04 -14.92 2.28
C ARG A 318 -35.79 -14.19 1.18
N SER A 319 -35.08 -13.45 0.33
CA SER A 319 -35.66 -12.87 -0.89
C SER A 319 -36.15 -13.97 -1.86
N ARG A 320 -35.37 -15.05 -2.06
CA ARG A 320 -35.80 -16.23 -2.85
C ARG A 320 -36.98 -17.02 -2.26
N ARG A 321 -37.35 -16.83 -1.00
CA ARG A 321 -38.45 -17.60 -0.38
C ARG A 321 -39.84 -17.08 -0.78
N PHE A 322 -39.93 -15.90 -1.39
CA PHE A 322 -41.21 -15.22 -1.67
C PHE A 322 -41.72 -15.33 -3.12
N GLU A 323 -40.93 -15.88 -4.04
CA GLU A 323 -41.39 -16.24 -5.40
C GLU A 323 -42.46 -17.35 -5.40
N THR A 324 -42.85 -17.88 -4.23
CA THR A 324 -43.64 -19.11 -4.08
C THR A 324 -45.07 -18.93 -3.56
N LEU A 325 -45.54 -17.71 -3.25
CA LEU A 325 -46.96 -17.47 -2.93
C LEU A 325 -47.83 -17.51 -4.20
N GLU A 326 -47.31 -16.99 -5.30
CA GLU A 326 -47.96 -16.88 -6.61
C GLU A 326 -48.45 -18.23 -7.18
N PRO A 327 -47.69 -19.35 -7.15
CA PRO A 327 -48.18 -20.62 -7.66
C PRO A 327 -49.38 -21.15 -6.87
N GLU A 328 -49.38 -21.04 -5.54
CA GLU A 328 -50.50 -21.47 -4.70
C GLU A 328 -51.75 -20.61 -4.94
N LEU A 329 -51.57 -19.30 -5.09
CA LEU A 329 -52.65 -18.39 -5.47
C LEU A 329 -53.18 -18.73 -6.88
N ALA A 330 -52.32 -19.00 -7.86
CA ALA A 330 -52.73 -19.36 -9.20
C ALA A 330 -53.49 -20.70 -9.25
N ALA A 331 -53.02 -21.70 -8.50
CA ALA A 331 -53.65 -23.02 -8.42
C ALA A 331 -55.06 -22.94 -7.82
N LEU A 332 -55.23 -22.18 -6.74
CA LEU A 332 -56.55 -21.96 -6.14
C LEU A 332 -57.46 -21.13 -7.05
N ALA A 333 -56.93 -20.11 -7.73
CA ALA A 333 -57.70 -19.34 -8.71
C ALA A 333 -58.28 -20.23 -9.83
N ALA A 334 -57.48 -21.16 -10.37
CA ALA A 334 -57.93 -22.11 -11.39
C ALA A 334 -59.05 -23.04 -10.88
N ARG A 335 -59.01 -23.40 -9.59
CA ARG A 335 -60.04 -24.23 -8.95
C ARG A 335 -61.34 -23.45 -8.71
N VAL A 336 -61.24 -22.24 -8.17
CA VAL A 336 -62.41 -21.33 -8.00
C VAL A 336 -63.07 -21.03 -9.34
N ALA A 337 -62.30 -20.83 -10.40
CA ALA A 337 -62.82 -20.68 -11.76
C ALA A 337 -63.49 -21.96 -12.28
N SER A 338 -62.96 -23.14 -11.93
CA SER A 338 -63.57 -24.43 -12.27
C SER A 338 -64.90 -24.65 -11.55
N VAL A 339 -65.05 -24.18 -10.29
CA VAL A 339 -66.34 -24.20 -9.58
C VAL A 339 -67.34 -23.30 -10.30
N GLY A 340 -66.85 -22.20 -10.89
CA GLY A 340 -67.64 -21.32 -11.75
C GLY A 340 -68.16 -21.97 -13.01
N ARG A 341 -67.33 -22.74 -13.71
CA ARG A 341 -67.78 -23.51 -14.90
C ARG A 341 -68.87 -24.50 -14.52
N VAL A 342 -68.68 -25.23 -13.42
CA VAL A 342 -69.65 -26.21 -12.94
C VAL A 342 -70.97 -25.58 -12.52
N THR A 343 -70.94 -24.40 -11.88
CA THR A 343 -72.16 -23.65 -11.51
C THR A 343 -72.84 -22.99 -12.71
N GLN A 344 -72.10 -22.63 -13.77
CA GLN A 344 -72.67 -22.15 -15.03
C GLN A 344 -73.37 -23.26 -15.82
N GLU A 345 -72.78 -24.45 -15.89
CA GLU A 345 -73.39 -25.60 -16.55
C GLU A 345 -74.68 -26.06 -15.84
N LEU A 346 -74.84 -25.76 -14.55
CA LEU A 346 -76.06 -26.04 -13.79
C LEU A 346 -77.27 -25.14 -14.20
N GLN A 347 -77.10 -24.19 -15.11
CA GLN A 347 -78.11 -23.17 -15.48
C GLN A 347 -79.21 -23.65 -16.46
N GLY A 348 -79.22 -24.91 -16.90
CA GLY A 348 -80.26 -25.45 -17.79
C GLY A 348 -81.56 -25.86 -17.07
N SER A 349 -82.65 -25.10 -17.26
CA SER A 349 -84.03 -25.26 -16.73
C SER A 349 -84.25 -24.85 -15.25
N GLY A 350 -85.26 -23.99 -15.01
CA GLY A 350 -85.37 -23.10 -13.85
C GLY A 350 -85.86 -23.71 -12.53
N ASP A 351 -84.96 -23.77 -11.54
CA ASP A 351 -85.25 -24.02 -10.12
C ASP A 351 -84.61 -22.93 -9.24
N ARG A 352 -85.36 -22.37 -8.27
CA ARG A 352 -84.92 -21.38 -7.25
C ARG A 352 -83.61 -21.76 -6.52
N ASN A 353 -83.39 -23.06 -6.41
CA ASN A 353 -82.24 -23.70 -5.80
C ASN A 353 -80.93 -23.49 -6.59
N ARG A 354 -81.00 -23.25 -7.91
CA ARG A 354 -79.84 -23.02 -8.79
C ARG A 354 -79.38 -21.56 -8.77
N GLU A 355 -80.30 -20.63 -8.49
CA GLU A 355 -79.98 -19.21 -8.26
C GLU A 355 -79.12 -19.05 -7.01
N SER A 356 -79.47 -19.73 -5.91
CA SER A 356 -78.64 -19.76 -4.70
C SER A 356 -77.25 -20.38 -4.91
N ALA A 357 -77.10 -21.36 -5.80
CA ALA A 357 -75.79 -21.91 -6.20
C ALA A 357 -74.93 -20.93 -7.01
N ARG A 358 -75.58 -20.10 -7.82
CA ARG A 358 -74.90 -19.03 -8.55
C ARG A 358 -74.48 -17.90 -7.63
N GLU A 359 -75.37 -17.43 -6.77
CA GLU A 359 -75.07 -16.35 -5.81
C GLU A 359 -73.92 -16.72 -4.87
N THR A 360 -73.93 -17.94 -4.32
CA THR A 360 -72.85 -18.45 -3.46
C THR A 360 -71.51 -18.56 -4.20
N TRP A 361 -71.51 -18.96 -5.48
CA TRP A 361 -70.29 -18.94 -6.29
C TRP A 361 -69.81 -17.51 -6.60
N GLU A 362 -70.71 -16.58 -6.95
CA GLU A 362 -70.33 -15.19 -7.20
C GLU A 362 -69.72 -14.57 -5.93
N GLN A 363 -70.27 -14.86 -4.75
CA GLN A 363 -69.71 -14.46 -3.46
C GLN A 363 -68.30 -15.06 -3.22
N LEU A 364 -68.13 -16.36 -3.47
CA LEU A 364 -66.86 -17.07 -3.33
C LEU A 364 -65.78 -16.49 -4.28
N ARG A 365 -66.14 -16.24 -5.54
CA ARG A 365 -65.26 -15.65 -6.57
C ARG A 365 -64.85 -14.23 -6.19
N ASP A 366 -65.81 -13.37 -5.88
CA ASP A 366 -65.53 -11.97 -5.54
C ASP A 366 -64.66 -11.88 -4.28
N ARG A 367 -64.85 -12.83 -3.33
CA ARG A 367 -64.01 -12.93 -2.15
C ARG A 367 -62.61 -13.43 -2.45
N TRP A 368 -62.48 -14.42 -3.34
CA TRP A 368 -61.19 -14.90 -3.82
C TRP A 368 -60.36 -13.77 -4.45
N GLU A 369 -60.96 -12.95 -5.31
CA GLU A 369 -60.29 -11.82 -5.96
C GLU A 369 -59.82 -10.77 -4.94
N ARG A 370 -60.67 -10.43 -3.96
CA ARG A 370 -60.30 -9.53 -2.86
C ARG A 370 -59.17 -10.08 -2.01
N PHE A 371 -59.23 -11.35 -1.63
CA PHE A 371 -58.19 -12.02 -0.86
C PHE A 371 -56.85 -12.00 -1.61
N ARG A 372 -56.84 -12.36 -2.90
CA ARG A 372 -55.64 -12.31 -3.74
C ARG A 372 -55.04 -10.91 -3.82
N ALA A 373 -55.87 -9.90 -4.04
CA ALA A 373 -55.42 -8.51 -4.10
C ALA A 373 -54.80 -8.04 -2.76
N LEU A 374 -55.39 -8.44 -1.63
CA LEU A 374 -54.85 -8.13 -0.30
C LEU A 374 -53.51 -8.85 -0.06
N ALA A 375 -53.39 -10.12 -0.44
CA ALA A 375 -52.18 -10.91 -0.26
C ALA A 375 -51.00 -10.33 -1.05
N GLU A 376 -51.22 -9.97 -2.31
CA GLU A 376 -50.19 -9.35 -3.16
C GLU A 376 -49.79 -7.96 -2.66
N ARG A 377 -50.76 -7.11 -2.30
CA ARG A 377 -50.45 -5.79 -1.69
C ARG A 377 -49.63 -5.94 -0.42
N LYS A 378 -49.97 -6.91 0.44
CA LYS A 378 -49.23 -7.17 1.69
C LYS A 378 -47.82 -7.67 1.42
N LYS A 379 -47.63 -8.57 0.45
CA LYS A 379 -46.31 -9.06 0.00
C LYS A 379 -45.42 -7.91 -0.47
N VAL A 380 -45.92 -7.07 -1.37
CA VAL A 380 -45.16 -5.93 -1.92
C VAL A 380 -44.77 -4.97 -0.80
N ALA A 381 -45.72 -4.60 0.06
CA ALA A 381 -45.47 -3.68 1.17
C ALA A 381 -44.47 -4.22 2.21
N LEU A 382 -44.55 -5.51 2.55
CA LEU A 382 -43.59 -6.13 3.49
C LEU A 382 -42.19 -6.27 2.88
N THR A 383 -42.09 -6.59 1.59
CA THR A 383 -40.80 -6.66 0.88
C THR A 383 -40.15 -5.29 0.80
N ALA A 384 -40.93 -4.25 0.48
CA ALA A 384 -40.51 -2.86 0.49
C ALA A 384 -39.98 -2.44 1.88
N ALA A 385 -40.74 -2.71 2.94
CA ALA A 385 -40.33 -2.42 4.33
C ALA A 385 -39.07 -3.19 4.75
N LEU A 386 -38.94 -4.46 4.34
CA LEU A 386 -37.75 -5.28 4.61
C LEU A 386 -36.49 -4.67 3.99
N ASN A 387 -36.56 -4.28 2.71
CA ASN A 387 -35.42 -3.70 2.00
C ASN A 387 -34.95 -2.40 2.66
N ILE A 388 -35.89 -1.55 3.10
CA ILE A 388 -35.57 -0.33 3.86
C ILE A 388 -34.89 -0.64 5.19
N HIS A 389 -35.40 -1.60 5.96
CA HIS A 389 -34.81 -1.96 7.25
C HIS A 389 -33.41 -2.57 7.09
N ASN A 390 -33.22 -3.41 6.07
CA ASN A 390 -31.91 -3.95 5.71
C ASN A 390 -30.93 -2.81 5.35
N PHE A 391 -31.32 -1.93 4.45
CA PHE A 391 -30.51 -0.78 4.03
C PHE A 391 -30.08 0.09 5.23
N ARG A 392 -31.02 0.41 6.13
CA ARG A 392 -30.73 1.20 7.35
C ARG A 392 -29.74 0.48 8.27
N LEU A 393 -29.89 -0.84 8.45
CA LEU A 393 -28.96 -1.64 9.25
C LEU A 393 -27.56 -1.62 8.63
N GLU A 394 -27.45 -1.86 7.33
CA GLU A 394 -26.16 -1.84 6.64
C GLU A 394 -25.49 -0.45 6.70
N CYS A 395 -26.27 0.63 6.58
CA CYS A 395 -25.77 1.99 6.78
C CYS A 395 -25.24 2.17 8.21
N HIS A 396 -25.98 1.73 9.22
CA HIS A 396 -25.57 1.84 10.63
C HIS A 396 -24.28 1.05 10.92
N GLU A 397 -24.19 -0.20 10.47
CA GLU A 397 -23.00 -1.05 10.63
C GLU A 397 -21.78 -0.44 9.92
N THR A 398 -21.97 0.03 8.68
CA THR A 398 -20.89 0.65 7.88
C THR A 398 -20.39 1.94 8.54
N ARG A 399 -21.30 2.78 9.08
CA ARG A 399 -20.93 3.98 9.85
C ARG A 399 -20.18 3.62 11.14
N GLY A 400 -20.64 2.60 11.88
CA GLY A 400 -19.97 2.09 13.07
C GLY A 400 -18.53 1.69 12.79
N TRP A 401 -18.32 0.90 11.73
CA TRP A 401 -16.98 0.51 11.29
C TRP A 401 -16.09 1.71 10.93
N MET A 402 -16.62 2.71 10.23
CA MET A 402 -15.85 3.92 9.88
C MET A 402 -15.44 4.71 11.12
N ARG A 403 -16.31 4.82 12.13
CA ARG A 403 -16.00 5.46 13.42
C ARG A 403 -14.92 4.71 14.19
N GLU A 404 -15.02 3.37 14.25
CA GLU A 404 -14.00 2.52 14.89
C GLU A 404 -12.64 2.70 14.22
N LYS A 405 -12.58 2.70 12.88
CA LYS A 405 -11.34 2.93 12.14
C LYS A 405 -10.79 4.34 12.36
N THR A 406 -11.66 5.35 12.42
CA THR A 406 -11.26 6.73 12.76
C THR A 406 -10.62 6.78 14.14
N ALA A 407 -11.26 6.20 15.17
CA ALA A 407 -10.71 6.11 16.52
C ALA A 407 -9.39 5.34 16.56
N ALA A 408 -9.24 4.27 15.77
CA ALA A 408 -7.99 3.51 15.68
C ALA A 408 -6.84 4.32 15.07
N ILE A 409 -7.12 5.22 14.12
CA ILE A 409 -6.13 6.15 13.56
C ILE A 409 -5.77 7.21 14.61
N GLU A 410 -6.76 7.79 15.29
CA GLU A 410 -6.54 8.80 16.34
C GLU A 410 -5.71 8.26 17.51
N ALA A 411 -5.93 7.01 17.91
CA ALA A 411 -5.14 6.33 18.94
C ALA A 411 -3.64 6.24 18.60
N THR A 412 -3.26 6.39 17.32
CA THR A 412 -1.85 6.42 16.93
C THR A 412 -1.14 7.73 17.24
N ARG A 413 -1.85 8.82 17.59
CA ARG A 413 -1.26 10.17 17.74
C ARG A 413 -0.13 10.25 18.76
N ALA A 414 -0.19 9.48 19.85
CA ALA A 414 0.82 9.49 20.91
C ALA A 414 2.06 8.61 20.61
N LEU A 415 2.02 7.84 19.52
CA LEU A 415 3.06 6.89 19.15
C LEU A 415 3.94 7.53 18.05
N GLY A 416 5.27 7.48 18.21
CA GLY A 416 6.23 7.95 17.21
C GLY A 416 7.26 8.95 17.75
N ARG A 417 8.08 8.52 18.72
CA ARG A 417 9.20 9.32 19.22
C ARG A 417 10.49 9.11 18.42
N ASP A 418 10.59 8.01 17.69
CA ASP A 418 11.78 7.60 16.94
C ASP A 418 11.42 7.18 15.51
N LEU A 419 12.43 7.09 14.64
CA LEU A 419 12.25 6.78 13.23
C LEU A 419 11.67 5.37 13.00
N ALA A 420 12.05 4.40 13.85
CA ALA A 420 11.53 3.04 13.79
C ALA A 420 10.03 2.98 14.12
N GLY A 421 9.60 3.62 15.21
CA GLY A 421 8.19 3.75 15.57
C GLY A 421 7.38 4.47 14.50
N ILE A 422 7.89 5.57 13.95
CA ILE A 422 7.23 6.30 12.85
C ILE A 422 7.07 5.41 11.60
N THR A 423 8.11 4.67 11.22
CA THR A 423 8.07 3.78 10.05
C THR A 423 7.07 2.63 10.24
N ALA A 424 7.02 2.05 11.45
CA ALA A 424 6.03 1.02 11.79
C ALA A 424 4.60 1.55 11.70
N LEU A 425 4.35 2.78 12.17
CA LEU A 425 3.04 3.43 12.08
C LEU A 425 2.66 3.78 10.63
N GLN A 426 3.62 4.20 9.79
CA GLN A 426 3.39 4.39 8.36
C GLN A 426 2.98 3.09 7.67
N GLY A 427 3.63 1.97 8.02
CA GLY A 427 3.22 0.65 7.55
C GLY A 427 1.79 0.28 7.99
N LYS A 428 1.42 0.58 9.24
CA LYS A 428 0.07 0.38 9.76
C LYS A 428 -0.97 1.22 9.01
N LEU A 429 -0.70 2.51 8.76
CA LEU A 429 -1.59 3.39 7.99
C LEU A 429 -1.70 2.98 6.51
N SER A 430 -0.62 2.46 5.92
CA SER A 430 -0.65 1.88 4.56
C SER A 430 -1.55 0.63 4.52
N GLY A 431 -1.51 -0.19 5.56
CA GLY A 431 -2.45 -1.30 5.75
C GLY A 431 -3.90 -0.83 5.86
N MET A 432 -4.15 0.23 6.62
CA MET A 432 -5.48 0.85 6.73
C MET A 432 -5.94 1.46 5.40
N GLY A 433 -5.03 1.99 4.55
CA GLY A 433 -5.35 2.50 3.21
C GLY A 433 -6.05 1.45 2.34
N ARG A 434 -5.61 0.18 2.42
CA ARG A 434 -6.28 -0.94 1.73
C ARG A 434 -7.69 -1.21 2.27
N ASP A 435 -7.89 -1.07 3.58
CA ASP A 435 -9.23 -1.17 4.19
C ASP A 435 -10.14 -0.01 3.71
N LEU A 436 -9.57 1.18 3.50
CA LEU A 436 -10.27 2.35 2.96
C LEU A 436 -10.72 2.12 1.50
N ASP A 437 -9.90 1.50 0.66
CA ASP A 437 -10.29 1.16 -0.72
C ASP A 437 -11.48 0.18 -0.74
N ALA A 438 -11.46 -0.82 0.14
CA ALA A 438 -12.52 -1.81 0.22
C ALA A 438 -13.85 -1.22 0.72
N ILE A 439 -13.83 -0.38 1.77
CA ILE A 439 -15.05 0.28 2.26
C ILE A 439 -15.60 1.26 1.21
N GLN A 440 -14.74 1.90 0.41
CA GLN A 440 -15.19 2.75 -0.69
C GLN A 440 -16.01 1.96 -1.72
N GLY A 441 -15.68 0.69 -1.98
CA GLY A 441 -16.50 -0.23 -2.77
C GLY A 441 -17.90 -0.38 -2.19
N LYS A 442 -17.99 -0.73 -0.89
CA LYS A 442 -19.27 -0.91 -0.19
C LYS A 442 -20.12 0.36 -0.14
N LEU A 443 -19.50 1.54 0.01
CA LEU A 443 -20.21 2.82 -0.04
C LEU A 443 -20.85 3.10 -1.42
N ARG A 444 -20.21 2.68 -2.51
CA ARG A 444 -20.80 2.78 -3.86
C ARG A 444 -22.02 1.86 -3.99
N GLU A 445 -21.92 0.63 -3.48
CA GLU A 445 -23.04 -0.32 -3.48
C GLU A 445 -24.23 0.21 -2.67
N LEU A 446 -24.00 0.70 -1.45
CA LEU A 446 -25.05 1.29 -0.61
C LEU A 446 -25.65 2.54 -1.25
N ARG A 447 -24.85 3.38 -1.91
CA ARG A 447 -25.38 4.53 -2.64
C ARG A 447 -26.32 4.09 -3.77
N ALA A 448 -25.90 3.13 -4.59
CA ALA A 448 -26.73 2.62 -5.69
C ALA A 448 -28.01 1.95 -5.17
N GLU A 449 -27.93 1.20 -4.07
CA GLU A 449 -29.11 0.62 -3.41
C GLU A 449 -30.04 1.71 -2.86
N GLY A 450 -29.50 2.73 -2.20
CA GLY A 450 -30.28 3.86 -1.71
C GLY A 450 -30.94 4.66 -2.83
N GLU A 451 -30.28 4.88 -3.96
CA GLU A 451 -30.87 5.52 -5.15
C GLU A 451 -32.02 4.69 -5.73
N LYS A 452 -31.85 3.37 -5.83
CA LYS A 452 -32.90 2.46 -6.25
C LYS A 452 -34.11 2.50 -5.30
N LEU A 453 -33.88 2.40 -3.99
CA LEU A 453 -34.94 2.42 -2.98
C LEU A 453 -35.70 3.74 -2.94
N GLN A 454 -35.05 4.87 -3.24
CA GLN A 454 -35.71 6.17 -3.39
C GLN A 454 -36.71 6.18 -4.56
N GLY A 455 -36.39 5.52 -5.66
CA GLY A 455 -37.29 5.37 -6.81
C GLY A 455 -38.46 4.43 -6.52
N GLU A 456 -38.22 3.34 -5.79
CA GLU A 456 -39.26 2.36 -5.42
C GLU A 456 -40.19 2.86 -4.31
N GLN A 457 -39.68 3.69 -3.37
CA GLN A 457 -40.41 4.18 -2.19
C GLN A 457 -40.18 5.68 -1.96
N PRO A 458 -40.81 6.57 -2.75
CA PRO A 458 -40.59 8.01 -2.67
C PRO A 458 -40.94 8.62 -1.30
N GLU A 459 -41.91 8.06 -0.60
CA GLU A 459 -42.33 8.49 0.74
C GLU A 459 -41.25 8.24 1.81
N ARG A 460 -40.36 7.28 1.57
CA ARG A 460 -39.20 6.95 2.41
C ARG A 460 -37.92 7.62 1.93
N ALA A 461 -37.92 8.27 0.77
CA ALA A 461 -36.74 8.97 0.24
C ALA A 461 -36.02 9.93 1.22
N PRO A 462 -36.68 10.72 2.11
CA PRO A 462 -35.95 11.59 3.04
C PRO A 462 -35.08 10.79 4.02
N GLU A 463 -35.55 9.66 4.54
CA GLU A 463 -34.79 8.86 5.51
C GLU A 463 -33.59 8.16 4.84
N ILE A 464 -33.74 7.75 3.57
CA ILE A 464 -32.68 7.11 2.79
C ILE A 464 -31.59 8.14 2.53
N ARG A 465 -31.97 9.36 2.12
CA ARG A 465 -31.04 10.47 1.91
C ARG A 465 -30.29 10.84 3.19
N GLU A 466 -30.97 10.85 4.34
CA GLU A 466 -30.32 11.08 5.63
C GLU A 466 -29.28 9.97 5.94
N GLY A 467 -29.62 8.70 5.69
CA GLY A 467 -28.69 7.58 5.84
C GLY A 467 -27.45 7.70 4.95
N LEU A 468 -27.64 8.04 3.67
CA LEU A 468 -26.55 8.27 2.71
C LEU A 468 -25.68 9.47 3.09
N ALA A 469 -26.29 10.60 3.45
CA ALA A 469 -25.55 11.77 3.92
C ALA A 469 -24.74 11.45 5.19
N GLY A 470 -25.30 10.65 6.10
CA GLY A 470 -24.60 10.15 7.28
C GLY A 470 -23.41 9.23 6.95
N LEU A 471 -23.50 8.40 5.91
CA LEU A 471 -22.38 7.60 5.41
C LEU A 471 -21.27 8.49 4.83
N GLU A 472 -21.64 9.46 4.01
CA GLU A 472 -20.69 10.40 3.37
C GLU A 472 -19.94 11.23 4.40
N ALA A 473 -20.62 11.77 5.40
CA ALA A 473 -20.00 12.57 6.45
C ALA A 473 -18.94 11.77 7.25
N GLU A 474 -19.27 10.53 7.61
CA GLU A 474 -18.35 9.63 8.36
C GLU A 474 -17.18 9.18 7.47
N TRP A 475 -17.44 8.93 6.19
CA TRP A 475 -16.41 8.60 5.21
C TRP A 475 -15.40 9.73 5.00
N ASP A 476 -15.90 10.95 4.87
CA ASP A 476 -15.06 12.14 4.74
C ASP A 476 -14.28 12.41 6.02
N ALA A 477 -14.88 12.17 7.19
CA ALA A 477 -14.18 12.26 8.48
C ALA A 477 -13.02 11.26 8.56
N LEU A 478 -13.26 10.00 8.20
CA LEU A 478 -12.23 8.96 8.16
C LEU A 478 -11.10 9.33 7.18
N ARG A 479 -11.42 9.78 5.96
CA ARG A 479 -10.41 10.22 4.98
C ARG A 479 -9.60 11.42 5.45
N ARG A 480 -10.24 12.41 6.08
CA ARG A 480 -9.54 13.57 6.65
C ARG A 480 -8.60 13.14 7.78
N CYS A 481 -9.08 12.28 8.67
CA CYS A 481 -8.28 11.75 9.78
C CYS A 481 -7.06 10.96 9.29
N HIS A 482 -7.26 10.06 8.31
CA HIS A 482 -6.18 9.27 7.69
C HIS A 482 -5.12 10.16 7.04
N ARG A 483 -5.53 11.07 6.13
CA ARG A 483 -4.60 11.99 5.45
C ARG A 483 -3.84 12.91 6.41
N SER A 484 -4.55 13.52 7.36
CA SER A 484 -3.93 14.38 8.37
C SER A 484 -2.88 13.62 9.20
N ARG A 485 -3.16 12.35 9.53
CA ARG A 485 -2.20 11.52 10.25
C ARG A 485 -0.99 11.14 9.39
N GLU A 486 -1.19 10.79 8.11
CA GLU A 486 -0.10 10.51 7.17
C GLU A 486 0.81 11.73 6.98
N GLU A 487 0.24 12.92 6.79
CA GLU A 487 0.99 14.16 6.67
C GLU A 487 1.81 14.45 7.94
N SER A 488 1.19 14.32 9.11
CA SER A 488 1.85 14.50 10.42
C SER A 488 3.00 13.52 10.62
N LEU A 489 2.82 12.23 10.30
CA LEU A 489 3.90 11.24 10.37
C LEU A 489 4.99 11.50 9.33
N GLY A 490 4.62 11.99 8.13
CA GLY A 490 5.57 12.43 7.11
C GLY A 490 6.44 13.59 7.59
N GLN A 491 5.85 14.58 8.26
CA GLN A 491 6.57 15.69 8.89
C GLN A 491 7.49 15.19 10.02
N ALA A 492 6.99 14.34 10.91
CA ALA A 492 7.79 13.75 11.99
C ALA A 492 8.98 12.93 11.46
N ARG A 493 8.77 12.15 10.38
CA ARG A 493 9.85 11.40 9.71
C ARG A 493 10.93 12.34 9.14
N ARG A 494 10.52 13.42 8.47
CA ARG A 494 11.46 14.42 7.94
C ARG A 494 12.26 15.08 9.07
N LEU A 495 11.59 15.44 10.17
CA LEU A 495 12.25 16.01 11.35
C LEU A 495 13.28 15.05 11.95
N GLN A 496 12.92 13.78 12.16
CA GLN A 496 13.84 12.77 12.70
C GLN A 496 15.04 12.52 11.77
N GLY A 497 14.82 12.50 10.45
CA GLY A 497 15.90 12.43 9.46
C GLY A 497 16.84 13.63 9.59
N PHE A 498 16.29 14.84 9.64
CA PHE A 498 17.07 16.06 9.87
C PHE A 498 17.87 16.03 11.18
N LEU A 499 17.27 15.62 12.31
CA LEU A 499 17.97 15.56 13.59
C LEU A 499 19.14 14.56 13.59
N ARG A 500 19.00 13.43 12.88
CA ARG A 500 20.07 12.47 12.66
C ARG A 500 21.21 13.08 11.84
N ASP A 501 20.87 13.72 10.73
CA ASP A 501 21.86 14.31 9.82
C ASP A 501 22.59 15.49 10.49
N LEU A 502 21.87 16.30 11.28
CA LEU A 502 22.44 17.34 12.14
C LEU A 502 23.42 16.75 13.17
N ALA A 503 23.06 15.66 13.85
CA ALA A 503 23.96 15.01 14.80
C ALA A 503 25.23 14.47 14.13
N ALA A 504 25.11 13.89 12.94
CA ALA A 504 26.25 13.43 12.15
C ALA A 504 27.17 14.60 11.74
N LEU A 505 26.59 15.72 11.30
CA LEU A 505 27.34 16.94 10.99
C LEU A 505 28.07 17.50 12.21
N GLN A 506 27.41 17.60 13.37
CA GLN A 506 28.02 18.05 14.62
C GLN A 506 29.19 17.15 15.05
N ALA A 507 29.04 15.82 14.90
CA ALA A 507 30.10 14.87 15.22
C ALA A 507 31.30 14.98 14.26
N TRP A 508 31.04 15.17 12.96
CA TRP A 508 32.10 15.45 11.98
C TRP A 508 32.81 16.77 12.32
N LEU A 509 32.05 17.84 12.57
CA LEU A 509 32.60 19.17 12.86
C LEU A 509 33.52 19.15 14.08
N SER A 510 33.12 18.44 15.13
CA SER A 510 33.92 18.24 16.35
C SER A 510 35.26 17.54 16.05
N ARG A 511 35.24 16.45 15.26
CA ARG A 511 36.46 15.70 14.89
C ARG A 511 37.38 16.53 14.01
N THR A 512 36.84 17.21 13.00
CA THR A 512 37.62 18.03 12.06
C THR A 512 38.23 19.24 12.75
N ARG A 513 37.51 19.87 13.69
CA ARG A 513 38.03 20.96 14.52
C ARG A 513 39.20 20.49 15.39
N ALA A 514 39.10 19.31 16.00
CA ALA A 514 40.20 18.74 16.77
C ALA A 514 41.45 18.46 15.90
N ALA A 515 41.25 17.95 14.68
CA ALA A 515 42.36 17.73 13.74
C ALA A 515 42.99 19.04 13.25
N ALA A 516 42.17 20.02 12.84
CA ALA A 516 42.64 21.33 12.39
C ALA A 516 43.28 22.16 13.51
N GLY A 517 42.91 21.91 14.77
CA GLY A 517 43.46 22.57 15.95
C GLY A 517 44.69 21.89 16.55
N SER A 518 45.28 20.87 15.89
CA SER A 518 46.52 20.24 16.40
C SER A 518 47.65 21.27 16.55
N GLU A 519 48.33 21.21 17.70
CA GLU A 519 49.49 22.05 18.03
C GLU A 519 50.83 21.40 17.65
N ASP A 520 50.81 20.23 17.02
CA ASP A 520 52.04 19.47 16.71
C ASP A 520 52.93 20.24 15.73
N VAL A 521 54.16 20.57 16.14
CA VAL A 521 55.11 21.29 15.28
C VAL A 521 55.98 20.27 14.53
N PRO A 522 56.02 20.30 13.19
CA PRO A 522 56.83 19.36 12.41
C PRO A 522 58.33 19.48 12.71
N ALA A 523 59.02 18.35 12.92
CA ALA A 523 60.44 18.34 13.28
C ALA A 523 61.39 18.31 12.07
N SER A 524 60.86 18.03 10.87
CA SER A 524 61.63 17.97 9.63
C SER A 524 60.85 18.52 8.43
N LEU A 525 61.56 18.80 7.33
CA LEU A 525 60.93 19.24 6.08
C LEU A 525 59.89 18.22 5.57
N ALA A 526 60.20 16.93 5.61
CA ALA A 526 59.31 15.88 5.12
C ALA A 526 58.03 15.77 5.97
N GLU A 527 58.15 15.90 7.30
CA GLU A 527 57.00 15.95 8.21
C GLU A 527 56.16 17.22 8.00
N ALA A 528 56.82 18.36 7.77
CA ALA A 528 56.14 19.64 7.55
C ALA A 528 55.32 19.61 6.27
N GLU A 529 55.91 19.14 5.17
CA GLU A 529 55.20 18.96 3.90
C GLU A 529 54.10 17.90 4.00
N GLY A 530 54.34 16.79 4.70
CA GLY A 530 53.33 15.76 4.93
C GLY A 530 52.12 16.28 5.71
N SER A 531 52.38 17.04 6.77
CA SER A 531 51.33 17.69 7.58
C SER A 531 50.57 18.74 6.78
N LEU A 532 51.25 19.52 5.94
CA LEU A 532 50.61 20.50 5.05
C LEU A 532 49.68 19.82 4.04
N ARG A 533 50.12 18.72 3.41
CA ARG A 533 49.27 17.93 2.50
C ARG A 533 48.04 17.35 3.20
N GLN A 534 48.18 16.86 4.43
CA GLN A 534 47.05 16.40 5.24
C GLN A 534 46.08 17.55 5.56
N HIS A 535 46.60 18.74 5.88
CA HIS A 535 45.80 19.93 6.16
C HIS A 535 45.05 20.46 4.93
N ASP A 536 45.66 20.36 3.75
CA ASP A 536 45.02 20.64 2.46
C ASP A 536 43.92 19.61 2.15
N SER A 537 44.11 18.34 2.49
CA SER A 537 43.05 17.33 2.41
C SER A 537 41.84 17.72 3.29
N LEU A 538 42.09 18.13 4.54
CA LEU A 538 41.02 18.64 5.42
C LEU A 538 40.29 19.84 4.78
N ARG A 539 40.97 20.71 4.04
CA ARG A 539 40.32 21.83 3.34
C ARG A 539 39.31 21.37 2.30
N THR A 540 39.63 20.31 1.57
CA THR A 540 38.71 19.72 0.58
C THR A 540 37.48 19.14 1.27
N GLU A 541 37.66 18.44 2.41
CA GLU A 541 36.56 17.91 3.21
C GLU A 541 35.65 19.02 3.75
N ILE A 542 36.23 20.07 4.33
CA ILE A 542 35.49 21.25 4.84
C ILE A 542 34.65 21.87 3.71
N SER A 543 35.22 21.95 2.51
CA SER A 543 34.52 22.50 1.33
C SER A 543 33.33 21.63 0.92
N HIS A 544 33.49 20.30 0.96
CA HIS A 544 32.39 19.35 0.70
C HIS A 544 31.24 19.51 1.70
N TYR A 545 31.55 19.52 2.99
CA TYR A 545 30.54 19.68 4.06
C TYR A 545 29.90 21.08 4.11
N GLY A 546 30.46 22.07 3.41
CA GLY A 546 29.88 23.41 3.35
C GLY A 546 28.46 23.44 2.78
N ALA A 547 28.13 22.53 1.85
CA ALA A 547 26.77 22.37 1.35
C ALA A 547 25.85 21.79 2.42
N ASP A 548 26.30 20.76 3.15
CA ASP A 548 25.55 20.11 4.22
C ASP A 548 25.27 21.06 5.37
N TYR A 549 26.25 21.87 5.77
CA TYR A 549 26.08 22.92 6.78
C TYR A 549 25.00 23.94 6.36
N ARG A 550 25.07 24.48 5.14
CA ARG A 550 24.05 25.42 4.64
C ARG A 550 22.67 24.79 4.57
N SER A 551 22.60 23.53 4.13
CA SER A 551 21.36 22.75 4.07
C SER A 551 20.77 22.55 5.47
N ALA A 552 21.57 22.13 6.45
CA ALA A 552 21.16 21.95 7.83
C ALA A 552 20.65 23.27 8.46
N ARG A 553 21.32 24.40 8.19
CA ARG A 553 20.88 25.74 8.62
C ARG A 553 19.54 26.13 8.00
N ALA A 554 19.37 25.91 6.70
CA ALA A 554 18.13 26.22 5.99
C ALA A 554 16.97 25.35 6.51
N ALA A 555 17.16 24.03 6.57
CA ALA A 555 16.16 23.09 7.08
C ALA A 555 15.81 23.38 8.56
N GLY A 556 16.81 23.67 9.39
CA GLY A 556 16.61 24.01 10.80
C GLY A 556 15.80 25.29 10.99
N ARG A 557 16.04 26.33 10.18
CA ARG A 557 15.24 27.57 10.19
C ARG A 557 13.79 27.33 9.77
N GLU A 558 13.56 26.52 8.74
CA GLU A 558 12.21 26.18 8.29
C GLU A 558 11.45 25.38 9.34
N VAL A 559 12.09 24.40 9.99
CA VAL A 559 11.49 23.59 11.07
C VAL A 559 11.11 24.44 12.28
N THR A 560 11.92 25.44 12.61
CA THR A 560 11.73 26.28 13.82
C THR A 560 10.94 27.57 13.55
N ARG A 561 10.55 27.82 12.29
CA ARG A 561 9.92 29.08 11.88
C ARG A 561 8.61 29.32 12.60
N GLY A 562 8.55 30.38 13.40
CA GLY A 562 7.34 30.78 14.14
C GLY A 562 6.95 29.82 15.26
N GLN A 563 7.81 28.88 15.64
CA GLN A 563 7.58 27.94 16.73
C GLN A 563 8.22 28.43 18.03
N THR A 564 7.49 28.29 19.14
CA THR A 564 7.92 28.75 20.48
C THR A 564 7.92 27.61 21.51
N ASP A 565 7.72 26.37 21.08
CA ASP A 565 7.77 25.23 21.98
C ASP A 565 9.22 24.94 22.45
N PRO A 566 9.41 24.32 23.64
CA PRO A 566 10.73 24.04 24.18
C PRO A 566 11.63 23.19 23.27
N GLN A 567 11.07 22.32 22.42
CA GLN A 567 11.87 21.50 21.50
C GLN A 567 12.44 22.35 20.37
N SER A 568 11.65 23.27 19.82
CA SER A 568 12.09 24.27 18.84
C SER A 568 13.17 25.19 19.41
N LEU A 569 13.03 25.64 20.66
CA LEU A 569 14.05 26.46 21.33
C LEU A 569 15.37 25.69 21.52
N SER A 570 15.30 24.41 21.92
CA SER A 570 16.48 23.56 22.03
C SER A 570 17.16 23.33 20.68
N LEU A 571 16.38 23.15 19.60
CA LEU A 571 16.93 23.03 18.26
C LEU A 571 17.59 24.33 17.78
N LEU A 572 17.00 25.50 18.07
CA LEU A 572 17.60 26.79 17.76
C LEU A 572 18.96 26.96 18.45
N GLN A 573 19.06 26.66 19.75
CA GLN A 573 20.33 26.68 20.48
C GLN A 573 21.38 25.74 19.86
N ARG A 574 20.97 24.55 19.41
CA ARG A 574 21.87 23.61 18.72
C ARG A 574 22.35 24.15 17.36
N LEU A 575 21.51 24.88 16.63
CA LEU A 575 21.88 25.51 15.37
C LEU A 575 22.82 26.70 15.57
N GLU A 576 22.61 27.50 16.61
CA GLU A 576 23.54 28.59 17.00
C GLU A 576 24.91 28.03 17.38
N ALA A 577 24.94 26.95 18.17
CA ALA A 577 26.18 26.26 18.50
C ALA A 577 26.89 25.72 17.24
N LEU A 578 26.13 25.17 16.28
CA LEU A 578 26.66 24.70 15.00
C LEU A 578 27.35 25.83 14.22
N ASP A 579 26.76 27.04 14.21
CA ASP A 579 27.38 28.19 13.54
C ASP A 579 28.68 28.62 14.21
N ALA A 580 28.66 28.73 15.54
CA ALA A 580 29.85 29.09 16.30
C ALA A 580 30.98 28.08 16.06
N ASP A 581 30.66 26.78 16.09
CA ASP A 581 31.64 25.72 15.80
C ASP A 581 32.14 25.74 14.35
N TRP A 582 31.29 26.11 13.39
CA TRP A 582 31.68 26.22 11.97
C TRP A 582 32.63 27.39 11.73
N GLU A 583 32.34 28.57 12.29
CA GLU A 583 33.22 29.74 12.21
C GLU A 583 34.57 29.47 12.88
N GLU A 584 34.54 28.83 14.06
CA GLU A 584 35.74 28.49 14.80
C GLU A 584 36.59 27.45 14.07
N LEU A 585 35.98 26.45 13.41
CA LEU A 585 36.70 25.53 12.51
C LEU A 585 37.48 26.31 11.43
N GLY A 586 36.85 27.31 10.81
CA GLY A 586 37.51 28.19 9.84
C GLY A 586 38.71 28.91 10.44
N ARG A 587 38.56 29.50 11.64
CA ARG A 587 39.66 30.18 12.35
C ARG A 587 40.82 29.25 12.69
N VAL A 588 40.55 28.08 13.28
CA VAL A 588 41.63 27.15 13.67
C VAL A 588 42.34 26.57 12.46
N TRP A 589 41.60 26.29 11.38
CA TRP A 589 42.19 25.81 10.13
C TRP A 589 43.13 26.85 9.50
N GLU A 590 42.72 28.12 9.43
CA GLU A 590 43.57 29.21 8.92
C GLU A 590 44.82 29.43 9.78
N LYS A 591 44.67 29.39 11.11
CA LYS A 591 45.80 29.48 12.04
C LYS A 591 46.81 28.36 11.80
N ARG A 592 46.33 27.12 11.67
CA ARG A 592 47.18 25.94 11.43
C ARG A 592 47.85 25.98 10.06
N GLN A 593 47.15 26.44 9.02
CA GLN A 593 47.74 26.58 7.68
C GLN A 593 48.94 27.53 7.69
N ARG A 594 48.83 28.66 8.39
CA ARG A 594 49.96 29.60 8.55
C ARG A 594 51.13 28.97 9.29
N LEU A 595 50.87 28.27 10.39
CA LEU A 595 51.92 27.59 11.16
C LEU A 595 52.64 26.52 10.34
N LEU A 596 51.92 25.71 9.57
CA LEU A 596 52.52 24.68 8.73
C LEU A 596 53.30 25.27 7.56
N ALA A 597 52.79 26.32 6.91
CA ALA A 597 53.53 27.02 5.85
C ALA A 597 54.84 27.64 6.38
N GLN A 598 54.80 28.27 7.56
CA GLN A 598 55.98 28.80 8.23
C GLN A 598 56.97 27.67 8.60
N ALA A 599 56.49 26.53 9.08
CA ALA A 599 57.35 25.38 9.39
C ALA A 599 58.05 24.83 8.14
N VAL A 600 57.34 24.69 7.01
CA VAL A 600 57.94 24.29 5.73
C VAL A 600 59.01 25.30 5.31
N ALA A 601 58.70 26.60 5.33
CA ALA A 601 59.63 27.64 4.94
C ALA A 601 60.88 27.67 5.85
N PHE A 602 60.71 27.49 7.16
CA PHE A 602 61.81 27.36 8.12
C PHE A 602 62.72 26.17 7.83
N HIS A 603 62.14 24.98 7.57
CA HIS A 603 62.94 23.79 7.27
C HIS A 603 63.65 23.87 5.91
N VAL A 604 63.05 24.54 4.92
CA VAL A 604 63.72 24.89 3.65
C VAL A 604 64.91 25.82 3.91
N PHE A 605 64.71 26.86 4.73
CA PHE A 605 65.79 27.77 5.13
C PHE A 605 66.94 27.03 5.82
N LEU A 606 66.67 26.13 6.78
CA LEU A 606 67.73 25.35 7.44
C LEU A 606 68.51 24.45 6.46
N ARG A 607 67.81 23.81 5.51
CA ARG A 607 68.44 23.01 4.47
C ARG A 607 69.41 23.86 3.64
N ASP A 608 68.98 25.04 3.23
CA ASP A 608 69.76 25.94 2.38
C ASP A 608 70.91 26.58 3.17
N ALA A 609 70.68 26.93 4.44
CA ALA A 609 71.71 27.40 5.36
C ALA A 609 72.84 26.39 5.50
N LYS A 610 72.51 25.11 5.70
CA LYS A 610 73.52 24.04 5.78
C LYS A 610 74.38 23.94 4.52
N GLN A 611 73.80 24.17 3.33
CA GLN A 611 74.57 24.17 2.08
C GLN A 611 75.52 25.37 2.00
N VAL A 612 75.06 26.56 2.39
CA VAL A 612 75.86 27.78 2.42
C VAL A 612 76.99 27.67 3.45
N GLU A 613 76.68 27.25 4.69
CA GLU A 613 77.67 27.02 5.74
C GLU A 613 78.73 26.00 5.34
N GLY A 614 78.35 24.93 4.64
CA GLY A 614 79.28 23.95 4.10
C GLY A 614 80.20 24.53 3.02
N ALA A 615 79.70 25.45 2.19
CA ALA A 615 80.53 26.16 1.21
C ALA A 615 81.49 27.15 1.88
N LEU A 616 81.02 27.92 2.86
CA LEU A 616 81.83 28.84 3.66
C LEU A 616 82.94 28.09 4.41
N GLY A 617 82.64 26.92 5.00
CA GLY A 617 83.65 26.08 5.66
C GLY A 617 84.76 25.59 4.72
N LYS A 618 84.43 25.26 3.46
CA LYS A 618 85.45 24.92 2.44
C LYS A 618 86.32 26.13 2.07
N GLN A 619 85.72 27.31 1.99
CA GLN A 619 86.42 28.56 1.70
C GLN A 619 87.39 28.93 2.84
N GLU A 620 86.94 28.85 4.09
CA GLU A 620 87.78 29.04 5.28
C GLU A 620 88.97 28.07 5.28
N HIS A 621 88.73 26.79 5.00
CA HIS A 621 89.78 25.79 4.91
C HIS A 621 90.82 26.13 3.83
N THR A 622 90.36 26.59 2.66
CA THR A 622 91.25 26.98 1.55
C THR A 622 92.18 28.13 1.95
N LEU A 623 91.63 29.17 2.58
CA LEU A 623 92.42 30.32 3.06
C LEU A 623 93.44 29.92 4.12
N ALA A 624 93.06 29.05 5.05
CA ALA A 624 93.94 28.59 6.12
C ALA A 624 95.14 27.76 5.63
N HIS A 625 95.04 27.11 4.46
CA HIS A 625 96.07 26.23 3.89
C HIS A 625 96.81 26.86 2.71
N THR A 626 96.68 28.17 2.50
CA THR A 626 97.43 28.86 1.45
C THR A 626 98.84 29.18 1.96
N GLU A 627 99.86 28.63 1.30
CA GLU A 627 101.27 28.79 1.67
C GLU A 627 101.92 30.04 1.05
N MET A 628 103.01 30.51 1.66
CA MET A 628 103.84 31.62 1.16
C MET A 628 104.99 31.05 0.30
N PRO A 629 104.98 31.23 -1.03
CA PRO A 629 105.99 30.62 -1.89
C PRO A 629 107.36 31.30 -1.78
N GLY A 630 108.43 30.53 -1.98
CA GLY A 630 109.82 31.02 -1.96
C GLY A 630 110.41 31.36 -3.33
N THR A 631 109.58 31.50 -4.36
CA THR A 631 110.01 31.86 -5.73
C THR A 631 109.04 32.86 -6.33
N VAL A 632 109.51 33.75 -7.22
CA VAL A 632 108.66 34.75 -7.89
C VAL A 632 107.51 34.11 -8.67
N PRO A 633 107.73 33.07 -9.51
CA PRO A 633 106.62 32.44 -10.24
C PRO A 633 105.60 31.78 -9.31
N GLY A 634 106.06 31.25 -8.17
CA GLY A 634 105.19 30.68 -7.15
C GLY A 634 104.33 31.75 -6.47
N ALA A 635 104.94 32.87 -6.06
CA ALA A 635 104.25 33.98 -5.41
C ALA A 635 103.24 34.65 -6.35
N GLU A 636 103.60 34.85 -7.63
CA GLU A 636 102.70 35.39 -8.65
C GLU A 636 101.49 34.47 -8.88
N ALA A 637 101.73 33.15 -8.97
CA ALA A 637 100.66 32.17 -9.08
C ALA A 637 99.75 32.14 -7.85
N ALA A 638 100.29 32.32 -6.64
CA ALA A 638 99.52 32.39 -5.40
C ALA A 638 98.65 33.65 -5.33
N VAL A 639 99.18 34.82 -5.69
CA VAL A 639 98.43 36.08 -5.82
C VAL A 639 97.27 35.90 -6.79
N ARG A 640 97.55 35.40 -8.00
CA ARG A 640 96.51 35.20 -9.02
C ARG A 640 95.42 34.22 -8.57
N ARG A 641 95.79 33.10 -7.93
CA ARG A 641 94.81 32.14 -7.39
C ARG A 641 93.91 32.77 -6.34
N LEU A 642 94.44 33.65 -5.50
CA LEU A 642 93.63 34.31 -4.47
C LEU A 642 92.74 35.42 -5.05
N GLU A 643 93.18 36.11 -6.10
CA GLU A 643 92.32 37.03 -6.87
C GLU A 643 91.17 36.29 -7.55
N GLU A 644 91.45 35.14 -8.18
CA GLU A 644 90.44 34.24 -8.73
C GLU A 644 89.47 33.74 -7.63
N PHE A 645 89.98 33.42 -6.44
CA PHE A 645 89.17 33.06 -5.27
C PHE A 645 88.26 34.20 -4.80
N LEU A 646 88.76 35.44 -4.74
CA LEU A 646 87.95 36.62 -4.37
C LEU A 646 86.84 36.88 -5.39
N ALA A 647 87.14 36.76 -6.69
CA ALA A 647 86.11 36.85 -7.73
C ALA A 647 85.05 35.74 -7.60
N ALA A 648 85.46 34.52 -7.23
CA ALA A 648 84.55 33.41 -6.94
C ALA A 648 83.73 33.64 -5.65
N LEU A 649 84.30 34.31 -4.65
CA LEU A 649 83.60 34.71 -3.42
C LEU A 649 82.52 35.77 -3.73
N ASP A 650 82.85 36.77 -4.53
CA ASP A 650 81.94 37.84 -4.94
C ASP A 650 80.76 37.33 -5.77
N THR A 651 81.04 36.46 -6.75
CA THR A 651 79.98 35.78 -7.51
C THR A 651 79.15 34.84 -6.62
N GLY A 652 79.77 34.23 -5.60
CA GLY A 652 79.11 33.41 -4.60
C GLY A 652 78.27 34.18 -3.57
N ALA A 653 78.49 35.49 -3.39
CA ALA A 653 77.86 36.31 -2.37
C ALA A 653 76.33 36.42 -2.55
N GLU A 654 75.84 36.31 -3.79
CA GLU A 654 74.40 36.31 -4.07
C GLU A 654 73.68 35.13 -3.40
N ARG A 655 74.34 33.97 -3.24
CA ARG A 655 73.74 32.82 -2.52
C ARG A 655 73.60 33.09 -1.03
N VAL A 656 74.59 33.75 -0.44
CA VAL A 656 74.55 34.19 0.96
C VAL A 656 73.44 35.23 1.14
N ARG A 657 73.38 36.24 0.26
CA ARG A 657 72.33 37.28 0.28
C ARG A 657 70.94 36.69 0.13
N ALA A 658 70.74 35.77 -0.82
CA ALA A 658 69.45 35.10 -1.01
C ALA A 658 69.01 34.35 0.25
N LEU A 659 69.91 33.62 0.90
CA LEU A 659 69.63 32.94 2.17
C LEU A 659 69.28 33.93 3.28
N THR A 660 70.05 35.00 3.45
CA THR A 660 69.81 36.00 4.49
C THR A 660 68.50 36.75 4.26
N ASP A 661 68.14 37.02 3.00
CA ASP A 661 66.86 37.62 2.65
C ASP A 661 65.68 36.68 2.96
N THR A 662 65.84 35.36 2.70
CA THR A 662 64.83 34.38 3.13
C THR A 662 64.71 34.30 4.66
N GLY A 663 65.83 34.35 5.39
CA GLY A 663 65.84 34.37 6.85
C GLY A 663 65.18 35.63 7.42
N ARG A 664 65.46 36.81 6.85
CA ARG A 664 64.83 38.08 7.25
C ARG A 664 63.32 38.06 7.03
N LYS A 665 62.86 37.54 5.88
CA LYS A 665 61.41 37.34 5.64
C LYS A 665 60.77 36.46 6.70
N LEU A 666 61.41 35.35 7.07
CA LEU A 666 60.92 34.48 8.16
C LEU A 666 60.89 35.17 9.52
N LEU A 667 61.81 36.11 9.78
CA LEU A 667 61.80 36.93 11.00
C LEU A 667 60.64 37.93 11.00
N ASP A 668 60.39 38.57 9.85
CA ASP A 668 59.29 39.53 9.68
C ASP A 668 57.91 38.86 9.83
N GLU A 669 57.78 37.63 9.30
CA GLU A 669 56.56 36.82 9.46
C GLU A 669 56.35 36.32 10.90
N GLY A 670 57.41 36.32 11.71
CA GLY A 670 57.42 35.81 13.08
C GLY A 670 57.21 34.29 13.18
N GLY A 671 57.13 33.77 14.40
CA GLY A 671 56.84 32.35 14.65
C GLY A 671 57.72 31.73 15.73
N VAL A 672 57.55 30.41 15.89
CA VAL A 672 58.20 29.62 16.97
C VAL A 672 59.72 29.53 16.79
N HIS A 673 60.22 29.66 15.56
CA HIS A 673 61.63 29.45 15.23
C HIS A 673 62.43 30.73 14.96
N THR A 674 61.88 31.90 15.31
CA THR A 674 62.48 33.22 15.06
C THR A 674 63.90 33.36 15.59
N GLU A 675 64.15 32.99 16.84
CA GLU A 675 65.49 33.07 17.43
C GLU A 675 66.50 32.20 16.65
N LYS A 676 66.11 30.99 16.25
CA LYS A 676 67.02 30.10 15.51
C LYS A 676 67.35 30.62 14.11
N VAL A 677 66.37 31.23 13.44
CA VAL A 677 66.59 31.90 12.15
C VAL A 677 67.55 33.07 12.33
N ARG A 678 67.36 33.91 13.35
CA ARG A 678 68.23 35.06 13.63
C ARG A 678 69.68 34.63 13.84
N GLU A 679 69.91 33.67 14.74
CA GLU A 679 71.25 33.12 15.00
C GLU A 679 71.94 32.64 13.71
N THR A 680 71.18 31.96 12.85
CA THR A 680 71.73 31.37 11.61
C THR A 680 72.07 32.47 10.59
N VAL A 681 71.21 33.47 10.42
CA VAL A 681 71.45 34.62 9.55
C VAL A 681 72.69 35.38 9.99
N GLU A 682 72.76 35.75 11.28
CA GLU A 682 73.90 36.50 11.85
C GLU A 682 75.22 35.71 11.74
N SER A 683 75.17 34.40 12.01
CA SER A 683 76.33 33.51 11.87
C SER A 683 76.86 33.45 10.44
N VAL A 684 75.97 33.24 9.46
CA VAL A 684 76.33 33.15 8.05
C VAL A 684 76.87 34.49 7.51
N GLU A 685 76.21 35.61 7.83
CA GLU A 685 76.67 36.95 7.45
C GLU A 685 78.05 37.25 8.03
N SER A 686 78.23 37.00 9.34
CA SER A 686 79.51 37.24 10.02
C SER A 686 80.64 36.39 9.44
N ARG A 687 80.39 35.10 9.16
CA ARG A 687 81.39 34.21 8.56
C ARG A 687 81.77 34.64 7.15
N HIS A 688 80.78 34.97 6.32
CA HIS A 688 81.05 35.42 4.95
C HIS A 688 81.90 36.70 4.94
N GLN A 689 81.58 37.67 5.80
CA GLN A 689 82.36 38.90 5.94
C GLN A 689 83.80 38.62 6.39
N LYS A 690 84.00 37.78 7.41
CA LYS A 690 85.34 37.41 7.90
C LYS A 690 86.19 36.69 6.84
N ILE A 691 85.59 35.80 6.04
CA ILE A 691 86.29 35.12 4.93
C ILE A 691 86.76 36.16 3.92
N ARG A 692 85.91 37.13 3.58
CA ARG A 692 86.25 38.21 2.64
C ARG A 692 87.44 39.03 3.15
N GLU A 693 87.38 39.48 4.39
CA GLU A 693 88.45 40.25 5.04
C GLU A 693 89.75 39.45 5.10
N SER A 694 89.68 38.20 5.54
CA SER A 694 90.85 37.30 5.64
C SER A 694 91.50 37.04 4.27
N ALA A 695 90.69 36.88 3.22
CA ALA A 695 91.17 36.71 1.85
C ALA A 695 91.85 37.99 1.32
N GLN A 696 91.30 39.17 1.63
CA GLN A 696 91.93 40.46 1.26
C GLN A 696 93.25 40.70 2.00
N GLU A 697 93.31 40.40 3.29
CA GLU A 697 94.54 40.51 4.08
C GLU A 697 95.61 39.52 3.60
N LEU A 698 95.22 38.27 3.31
CA LEU A 698 96.12 37.28 2.72
C LEU A 698 96.62 37.71 1.33
N LEU A 699 95.78 38.38 0.52
CA LEU A 699 96.19 38.92 -0.78
C LEU A 699 97.24 40.01 -0.63
N GLY A 700 97.07 40.91 0.35
CA GLY A 700 98.09 41.89 0.71
C GLY A 700 99.41 41.21 1.05
N ARG A 701 99.39 40.25 1.98
CA ARG A 701 100.58 39.49 2.39
C ARG A 701 101.25 38.74 1.23
N LEU A 702 100.47 38.16 0.31
CA LEU A 702 101.01 37.48 -0.87
C LEU A 702 101.62 38.45 -1.89
N ARG A 703 101.07 39.66 -2.03
CA ARG A 703 101.65 40.72 -2.87
C ARG A 703 102.96 41.21 -2.27
N ASP A 704 103.00 41.48 -0.96
CA ASP A 704 104.24 41.84 -0.26
C ASP A 704 105.31 40.74 -0.40
N ASN A 705 104.90 39.47 -0.32
CA ASN A 705 105.80 38.34 -0.56
C ASN A 705 106.28 38.26 -2.01
N TRP A 706 105.42 38.53 -2.99
CA TRP A 706 105.81 38.61 -4.40
C TRP A 706 106.84 39.72 -4.62
N GLU A 707 106.61 40.91 -4.07
CA GLU A 707 107.56 42.04 -4.12
C GLU A 707 108.90 41.65 -3.49
N LEU A 708 108.87 41.00 -2.31
CA LEU A 708 110.07 40.49 -1.64
C LEU A 708 110.81 39.45 -2.49
N GLN A 709 110.10 38.44 -3.05
CA GLN A 709 110.74 37.43 -3.90
C GLN A 709 111.32 38.07 -5.16
N LYS A 710 110.65 39.09 -5.73
CA LYS A 710 111.12 39.81 -6.91
C LYS A 710 112.38 40.60 -6.60
N PHE A 711 112.41 41.31 -5.47
CA PHE A 711 113.61 41.98 -4.98
C PHE A 711 114.77 41.00 -4.73
N LEU A 712 114.51 39.86 -4.09
CA LEU A 712 115.54 38.84 -3.85
C LEU A 712 116.07 38.23 -5.15
N GLN A 713 115.19 37.97 -6.12
CA GLN A 713 115.58 37.49 -7.45
C GLN A 713 116.42 38.55 -8.17
N ASP A 714 115.96 39.80 -8.24
CA ASP A 714 116.67 40.90 -8.90
C ASP A 714 118.03 41.15 -8.22
N GLY A 715 118.11 41.03 -6.90
CA GLY A 715 119.36 41.11 -6.13
C GLY A 715 120.31 39.94 -6.40
N GLN A 716 119.79 38.72 -6.57
CA GLN A 716 120.59 37.56 -6.98
C GLN A 716 121.08 37.71 -8.42
N GLU A 717 120.22 38.12 -9.35
CA GLU A 717 120.60 38.43 -10.73
C GLU A 717 121.69 39.52 -10.78
N LEU A 718 121.57 40.56 -9.95
CA LEU A 718 122.56 41.63 -9.85
C LEU A 718 123.87 41.11 -9.26
N THR A 719 123.81 40.26 -8.23
CA THR A 719 125.00 39.65 -7.63
C THR A 719 125.70 38.74 -8.64
N LEU A 720 124.95 37.94 -9.41
CA LEU A 720 125.49 37.10 -10.48
C LEU A 720 126.13 37.96 -11.58
N TRP A 721 125.46 39.02 -12.03
CA TRP A 721 126.00 39.95 -13.00
C TRP A 721 127.26 40.66 -12.48
N LEU A 722 127.25 41.15 -11.23
CA LEU A 722 128.43 41.75 -10.60
C LEU A 722 129.58 40.74 -10.54
N ASN A 723 129.34 39.50 -10.13
CA ASN A 723 130.37 38.47 -10.09
C ASN A 723 130.89 38.12 -11.50
N GLU A 724 130.06 38.17 -12.54
CA GLU A 724 130.48 38.01 -13.94
C GLU A 724 131.35 39.20 -14.41
N LYS A 725 130.98 40.43 -14.04
CA LYS A 725 131.63 41.66 -14.50
C LYS A 725 132.81 42.12 -13.64
N LEU A 726 132.89 41.75 -12.37
CA LEU A 726 133.98 42.11 -11.44
C LEU A 726 135.37 41.67 -11.94
N PRO A 727 135.55 40.46 -12.52
CA PRO A 727 136.80 40.07 -13.17
C PRO A 727 137.16 40.98 -14.35
N VAL A 728 136.18 41.37 -15.17
CA VAL A 728 136.37 42.29 -16.30
C VAL A 728 136.79 43.69 -15.79
N ALA A 729 136.19 44.14 -14.69
CA ALA A 729 136.52 45.41 -14.05
C ALA A 729 137.91 45.40 -13.37
N ARG A 730 138.37 44.25 -12.87
CA ARG A 730 139.68 44.07 -12.20
C ARG A 730 140.81 43.60 -13.13
N ASP A 731 140.53 43.40 -14.41
CA ASP A 731 141.50 42.91 -15.38
C ASP A 731 142.65 43.91 -15.63
N VAL A 732 143.75 43.82 -14.90
CA VAL A 732 144.93 44.71 -15.00
C VAL A 732 145.64 44.67 -16.37
N SER A 733 145.11 43.98 -17.39
CA SER A 733 145.66 43.92 -18.76
C SER A 733 145.74 45.27 -19.49
N TYR A 734 145.25 46.36 -18.87
CA TYR A 734 145.41 47.75 -19.33
C TYR A 734 146.80 48.37 -19.11
N GLU A 735 147.71 47.76 -18.34
CA GLU A 735 149.05 48.33 -18.09
C GLU A 735 150.10 48.04 -19.21
N GLY A 736 149.74 47.25 -20.24
CA GLY A 736 150.64 46.86 -21.34
C GLY A 736 150.36 47.52 -22.71
N ALA A 737 151.38 48.16 -23.29
CA ALA A 737 151.30 49.17 -24.37
C ALA A 737 151.12 48.71 -25.85
N ARG A 738 150.62 47.50 -26.15
CA ARG A 738 150.62 46.97 -27.55
C ARG A 738 149.27 46.91 -28.31
N ASP A 739 148.14 47.25 -27.70
CA ASP A 739 146.86 47.42 -28.43
C ASP A 739 145.93 48.33 -27.63
N LEU A 740 146.16 49.64 -27.71
CA LEU A 740 145.43 50.63 -26.90
C LEU A 740 144.01 50.87 -27.44
N GLN A 741 143.79 50.76 -28.75
CA GLN A 741 142.53 51.11 -29.42
C GLN A 741 141.44 50.05 -29.19
N GLY A 742 141.75 48.75 -29.36
CA GLY A 742 140.79 47.67 -29.10
C GLY A 742 140.44 47.55 -27.61
N LYS A 743 141.41 47.85 -26.73
CA LYS A 743 141.21 47.91 -25.27
C LYS A 743 140.36 49.11 -24.85
N TRP A 744 140.58 50.28 -25.45
CA TRP A 744 139.75 51.45 -25.21
C TRP A 744 138.31 51.23 -25.67
N GLN A 745 138.09 50.58 -26.82
CA GLN A 745 136.74 50.22 -27.30
C GLN A 745 136.03 49.22 -26.38
N LYS A 746 136.74 48.21 -25.84
CA LYS A 746 136.17 47.27 -24.85
C LYS A 746 135.85 47.96 -23.52
N HIS A 747 136.71 48.86 -23.05
CA HIS A 747 136.44 49.69 -21.87
C HIS A 747 135.28 50.66 -22.11
N GLN A 748 135.18 51.24 -23.32
CA GLN A 748 134.09 52.11 -23.72
C GLN A 748 132.76 51.34 -23.81
N ALA A 749 132.77 50.10 -24.32
CA ALA A 749 131.62 49.20 -24.32
C ALA A 749 131.20 48.80 -22.90
N PHE A 750 132.15 48.46 -22.04
CA PHE A 750 131.89 48.19 -20.61
C PHE A 750 131.34 49.42 -19.87
N ALA A 751 131.86 50.62 -20.15
CA ALA A 751 131.33 51.87 -19.60
C ALA A 751 129.91 52.18 -20.11
N ALA A 752 129.60 51.86 -21.37
CA ALA A 752 128.26 51.97 -21.92
C ALA A 752 127.29 50.95 -21.31
N GLU A 753 127.73 49.72 -21.07
CA GLU A 753 126.95 48.68 -20.35
C GLU A 753 126.70 49.07 -18.89
N LEU A 754 127.71 49.58 -18.18
CA LEU A 754 127.56 50.13 -16.82
C LEU A 754 126.57 51.30 -16.81
N ALA A 755 126.62 52.18 -17.80
CA ALA A 755 125.68 53.29 -17.93
C ALA A 755 124.25 52.80 -18.22
N ALA A 756 124.08 51.76 -19.05
CA ALA A 756 122.78 51.16 -19.35
C ALA A 756 122.17 50.43 -18.13
N ASN A 757 123.00 49.78 -17.31
CA ASN A 757 122.58 49.08 -16.10
C ASN A 757 122.51 49.97 -14.85
N ARG A 758 122.94 51.23 -14.94
CA ARG A 758 122.85 52.20 -13.85
C ARG A 758 121.40 52.39 -13.37
N GLY A 759 120.45 52.44 -14.31
CA GLY A 759 119.03 52.55 -13.99
C GLY A 759 118.49 51.33 -13.22
N TRP A 760 119.10 50.16 -13.37
CA TRP A 760 118.72 48.96 -12.64
C TRP A 760 119.21 48.99 -11.19
N LEU A 761 120.43 49.47 -10.96
CA LEU A 761 120.96 49.73 -9.60
C LEU A 761 120.17 50.81 -8.87
N GLU A 762 119.87 51.92 -9.55
CA GLU A 762 119.05 53.01 -8.99
C GLU A 762 117.61 52.57 -8.71
N ALA A 763 117.10 51.55 -9.41
CA ALA A 763 115.79 50.97 -9.14
C ALA A 763 115.82 50.04 -7.90
N LEU A 764 116.85 49.20 -7.76
CA LEU A 764 117.04 48.36 -6.57
C LEU A 764 117.25 49.20 -5.30
N GLU A 765 118.03 50.29 -5.38
CA GLU A 765 118.27 51.22 -4.27
C GLU A 765 117.03 52.02 -3.84
N LYS A 766 116.01 52.11 -4.71
CA LYS A 766 114.71 52.72 -4.36
C LYS A 766 113.71 51.74 -3.75
N VAL A 767 113.90 50.44 -3.98
CA VAL A 767 112.95 49.38 -3.60
C VAL A 767 113.37 48.68 -2.29
N GLY A 768 114.66 48.63 -1.98
CA GLY A 768 115.20 48.22 -0.67
C GLY A 768 115.85 49.37 0.07
#